data_AF-A0A1B2I5Q7-F1
#
_entry.id   AF-A0A1B2I5Q7-F1
#
_cell.length_a   1.000
_cell.length_b   1.000
_cell.length_c   1.000
_cell.angle_alpha   90.00
_cell.angle_beta   90.00
_cell.angle_gamma   90.00
#
_symmetry.space_group_name_H-M   'P 1'
#
loop_
_entity.id
_entity.type
_entity.pdbx_description
1 polymer ?
#
loop_
_entity_poly.entity_id
_entity_poly.type
_entity_poly.pdbx_seq_one_letter_code
_entity_poly.pdbx_strand_id
1 'polypeptide(L)'
;MKRKKSWASVLAPAVYALIISFIFACFPTWSYAGYVAIGGNDDWQRSNANTQYPSVRIGEWTVSTGMYAVAIGYSAMSHGANSVAIGSNSYVGPNESNVVSVGSSSIQRQIRWVADGRSAYDAVNYKQLSAVNEEAAKKGSWKLKVDNNSAKTINNGDTVALKSGRNLTISESGGAYTFAVAAKPNFDEVTVGSGMSKITIGQGIAMGNNRITGLADGINDKDAVNLAQVKAMTGDKGQWTFRVNGGETGEDVIKNSNELLAIADDGKNLSINALSDDLGNKYYQFSVADAPTFTKITVTGENGVGLDMSGTRITNVAAGTEDTDAVNVKQLNDATSGHVKYDSDTEKGRVTLEGANGTTIDNVNDGIIGAGSKEAVNGNQLWQTQQQVENLDELAVKYDDANKNQVTLANSEGGPVKVTGVADGDIAEGSTDAVNGGQLWETNQRVGALEDSVENIQGDITNIKGDITELQESDKLSVKYDGDAKDKITLAGSDGTTIDNVKAGNLAEDSTEAVNGSQLYETNQNVEQNRLDIADNKTNIKTLGDSTAAALGSGFSYSEEGGISGEFTANPGTARAKSYTDLQSAVTDALEAQWTLGVNGQETGIGNGDKFAVKDGSNINIRHEADGAYSFNVVDNPEFKSVKVGNVDINQNGINMGGGGITGLRPGGIYQGSSDAVTGDQLWNAYKRMDDLNEDIHIVGAHAAALSALHPVPYNPYEPTTLAAGFGTYRDEYSVAVGVFHYVRENLLVNAGMSIASDGDVMGRAGISFAVGKGGKKKPVLARDLTEMQRQLAEVQIALQQLKEENEALRGKLENK
;
A
#
# COMPACT_ATOMS: atom_id res chain seq x y z
N MET A 1 -18.08 -6.86 -32.80
CA MET A 1 -17.68 -7.15 -34.20
C MET A 1 -18.17 -6.04 -35.14
N LYS A 2 -17.53 -5.88 -36.32
CA LYS A 2 -17.96 -5.11 -37.50
C LYS A 2 -18.19 -3.59 -37.37
N ARG A 3 -17.10 -2.85 -37.66
CA ARG A 3 -17.14 -1.51 -38.28
C ARG A 3 -17.95 -1.54 -39.60
N LYS A 4 -18.52 -0.41 -40.01
CA LYS A 4 -18.72 -0.07 -41.43
C LYS A 4 -18.25 1.36 -41.74
N LYS A 5 -17.33 1.48 -42.70
CA LYS A 5 -17.02 2.71 -43.44
C LYS A 5 -17.90 2.77 -44.69
N SER A 6 -18.30 3.96 -45.11
CA SER A 6 -18.49 4.38 -46.51
C SER A 6 -18.55 5.91 -46.48
N TRP A 7 -17.55 6.66 -46.94
CA TRP A 7 -17.28 6.97 -48.35
C TRP A 7 -18.53 7.49 -49.09
N ALA A 8 -18.53 8.80 -49.34
CA ALA A 8 -19.31 9.47 -50.36
C ALA A 8 -18.39 10.53 -51.01
N SER A 9 -18.40 10.61 -52.33
CA SER A 9 -17.63 11.55 -53.15
C SER A 9 -18.46 11.91 -54.39
N VAL A 10 -17.96 12.86 -55.18
CA VAL A 10 -18.31 13.13 -56.60
C VAL A 10 -19.35 14.25 -56.90
N LEU A 11 -18.87 15.28 -57.65
CA LEU A 11 -19.59 16.27 -58.51
C LEU A 11 -20.51 17.32 -57.83
N ALA A 12 -20.68 18.57 -58.31
CA ALA A 12 -20.14 19.31 -59.46
C ALA A 12 -20.22 20.87 -59.22
N PRO A 13 -19.62 21.74 -60.07
CA PRO A 13 -19.29 23.13 -59.73
C PRO A 13 -20.05 24.24 -60.51
N ALA A 14 -19.76 25.50 -60.13
CA ALA A 14 -19.63 26.73 -60.96
C ALA A 14 -20.45 27.95 -60.47
N VAL A 15 -19.78 29.07 -60.16
CA VAL A 15 -19.99 30.42 -60.76
C VAL A 15 -18.73 31.28 -60.50
N TYR A 16 -18.31 31.96 -61.56
CA TYR A 16 -17.28 33.00 -61.76
C TYR A 16 -17.23 34.12 -60.68
N ALA A 17 -16.11 34.75 -60.29
CA ALA A 17 -14.92 35.31 -61.00
C ALA A 17 -15.07 36.79 -61.44
N LEU A 18 -13.98 37.57 -61.24
CA LEU A 18 -13.67 39.03 -61.40
C LEU A 18 -13.24 39.61 -60.02
N ILE A 19 -12.19 40.41 -59.80
CA ILE A 19 -11.11 41.04 -60.60
C ILE A 19 -9.90 41.21 -59.62
N ILE A 20 -8.66 40.78 -59.90
CA ILE A 20 -7.59 41.46 -60.70
C ILE A 20 -7.20 42.83 -60.09
N SER A 21 -5.95 43.26 -59.90
CA SER A 21 -4.59 42.68 -59.93
C SER A 21 -3.65 43.80 -59.42
N PHE A 22 -2.41 43.49 -59.00
CA PHE A 22 -1.14 44.18 -59.33
C PHE A 22 -0.05 43.92 -58.26
N ILE A 23 0.90 43.04 -58.54
CA ILE A 23 2.36 43.33 -58.62
C ILE A 23 3.17 42.02 -58.74
N PHE A 24 3.82 41.90 -59.89
CA PHE A 24 5.06 41.18 -60.24
C PHE A 24 5.27 39.68 -59.95
N ALA A 25 5.59 38.99 -61.05
CA ALA A 25 6.22 37.68 -61.06
C ALA A 25 7.75 37.79 -61.15
N CYS A 26 8.47 36.84 -60.53
CA CYS A 26 9.59 36.13 -61.16
C CYS A 26 9.89 34.82 -60.39
N PHE A 27 10.11 33.73 -61.12
CA PHE A 27 10.45 32.39 -60.62
C PHE A 27 11.96 32.30 -60.21
N PRO A 28 12.47 31.30 -59.43
CA PRO A 28 12.13 29.88 -59.60
C PRO A 28 12.17 28.92 -58.38
N THR A 29 11.83 27.66 -58.69
CA THR A 29 11.97 26.41 -57.90
C THR A 29 11.00 26.18 -56.73
N TRP A 30 10.39 24.99 -56.71
CA TRP A 30 9.64 24.48 -55.56
C TRP A 30 10.60 24.11 -54.42
N SER A 31 10.71 24.97 -53.42
CA SER A 31 11.27 24.62 -52.11
C SER A 31 10.13 24.26 -51.14
N TYR A 32 10.17 23.05 -50.58
CA TYR A 32 9.28 22.62 -49.49
C TYR A 32 9.75 23.27 -48.16
N ALA A 33 9.63 24.59 -48.07
CA ALA A 33 9.99 25.38 -46.90
C ALA A 33 8.88 25.32 -45.84
N GLY A 34 8.71 24.17 -45.20
CA GLY A 34 7.83 23.99 -44.06
C GLY A 34 8.49 24.45 -42.76
N TYR A 35 8.02 25.56 -42.19
CA TYR A 35 8.44 26.04 -40.87
C TYR A 35 7.29 25.90 -39.87
N VAL A 36 7.61 25.50 -38.63
CA VAL A 36 6.67 25.50 -37.51
C VAL A 36 7.16 26.48 -36.46
N ALA A 37 6.41 27.56 -36.26
CA ALA A 37 6.63 28.59 -35.25
C ALA A 37 5.45 28.59 -34.26
N ILE A 38 5.73 28.46 -32.97
CA ILE A 38 4.69 28.42 -31.92
C ILE A 38 5.10 29.32 -30.74
N GLY A 39 4.36 30.41 -30.52
CA GLY A 39 4.38 31.18 -29.26
C GLY A 39 5.38 32.35 -29.16
N GLY A 40 5.32 33.32 -30.08
CA GLY A 40 6.04 34.60 -29.97
C GLY A 40 5.59 35.61 -31.03
N ASN A 41 5.68 36.92 -30.74
CA ASN A 41 5.24 37.99 -31.64
C ASN A 41 6.33 38.29 -32.70
N ASP A 42 6.10 37.91 -33.95
CA ASP A 42 7.06 38.02 -35.08
C ASP A 42 7.13 39.46 -35.66
N ASP A 43 7.39 40.45 -34.81
CA ASP A 43 7.37 41.88 -35.18
C ASP A 43 8.78 42.49 -35.30
N TRP A 44 9.72 41.78 -35.95
CA TRP A 44 10.76 42.38 -36.82
C TRP A 44 11.55 41.33 -37.63
N GLN A 45 12.05 41.77 -38.79
CA GLN A 45 12.69 40.91 -39.81
C GLN A 45 13.93 40.13 -39.31
N ARG A 46 13.74 38.87 -38.90
CA ARG A 46 14.79 37.82 -38.95
C ARG A 46 14.27 36.47 -39.47
N SER A 47 13.33 36.49 -40.42
CA SER A 47 13.05 35.36 -41.32
C SER A 47 14.16 35.15 -42.38
N ASN A 48 15.41 35.53 -42.08
CA ASN A 48 16.55 35.28 -42.96
C ASN A 48 17.06 33.84 -42.79
N ALA A 49 16.24 32.89 -43.23
CA ALA A 49 16.61 31.50 -43.39
C ALA A 49 16.71 31.23 -44.90
N ASN A 50 17.86 31.59 -45.49
CA ASN A 50 18.30 31.09 -46.79
C ASN A 50 18.73 29.61 -46.67
N THR A 51 17.88 28.78 -46.08
CA THR A 51 18.06 27.34 -45.92
C THR A 51 16.92 26.63 -46.62
N GLN A 52 17.31 25.73 -47.52
CA GLN A 52 16.42 24.99 -48.42
C GLN A 52 15.59 23.90 -47.70
N TYR A 53 15.49 23.96 -46.37
CA TYR A 53 15.17 22.85 -45.49
C TYR A 53 14.34 23.29 -44.27
N PRO A 54 13.42 22.45 -43.76
CA PRO A 54 12.52 22.79 -42.65
C PRO A 54 13.28 23.05 -41.34
N SER A 55 12.74 23.95 -40.51
CA SER A 55 13.22 24.23 -39.15
C SER A 55 12.07 24.51 -38.18
N VAL A 56 12.28 24.23 -36.89
CA VAL A 56 11.25 24.35 -35.83
C VAL A 56 11.65 25.41 -34.81
N ARG A 57 10.68 26.24 -34.39
CA ARG A 57 10.83 27.31 -33.40
C ARG A 57 9.64 27.31 -32.42
N ILE A 58 9.93 27.24 -31.12
CA ILE A 58 8.90 27.23 -30.08
C ILE A 58 9.31 28.19 -28.96
N GLY A 59 8.54 29.27 -28.78
CA GLY A 59 8.81 30.35 -27.82
C GLY A 59 9.32 31.64 -28.43
N GLU A 60 9.16 32.73 -27.69
CA GLU A 60 9.54 34.10 -28.08
C GLU A 60 11.06 34.26 -28.31
N TRP A 61 11.42 35.11 -29.27
CA TRP A 61 12.80 35.41 -29.70
C TRP A 61 13.64 34.19 -30.12
N THR A 62 13.00 33.09 -30.52
CA THR A 62 13.72 31.90 -31.00
C THR A 62 14.29 32.08 -32.40
N VAL A 63 15.52 31.60 -32.60
CA VAL A 63 16.24 31.63 -33.88
C VAL A 63 16.56 30.19 -34.30
N SER A 64 16.17 29.80 -35.51
CA SER A 64 16.53 28.49 -36.07
C SER A 64 16.92 28.65 -37.53
N THR A 65 18.21 28.87 -37.76
CA THR A 65 18.79 29.23 -39.08
C THR A 65 19.64 28.12 -39.68
N GLY A 66 19.94 27.06 -38.93
CA GLY A 66 20.57 25.86 -39.48
C GLY A 66 19.60 24.98 -40.28
N MET A 67 20.13 24.22 -41.24
CA MET A 67 19.39 23.17 -41.96
C MET A 67 18.89 22.11 -40.95
N TYR A 68 17.58 21.78 -40.93
CA TYR A 68 16.97 20.87 -39.94
C TYR A 68 17.12 21.30 -38.47
N ALA A 69 17.39 22.59 -38.21
CA ALA A 69 17.60 23.07 -36.85
C ALA A 69 16.28 23.19 -36.06
N VAL A 70 16.37 23.01 -34.74
CA VAL A 70 15.25 23.11 -33.81
C VAL A 70 15.63 24.03 -32.64
N ALA A 71 14.78 24.99 -32.29
CA ALA A 71 14.97 25.89 -31.15
C ALA A 71 13.71 25.94 -30.29
N ILE A 72 13.83 25.63 -29.00
CA ILE A 72 12.71 25.50 -28.05
C ILE A 72 13.04 26.23 -26.75
N GLY A 73 12.25 27.25 -26.41
CA GLY A 73 12.39 28.09 -25.22
C GLY A 73 12.74 29.55 -25.55
N TYR A 74 12.34 30.48 -24.68
CA TYR A 74 12.59 31.92 -24.83
C TYR A 74 14.04 32.24 -25.19
N SER A 75 14.27 32.98 -26.27
CA SER A 75 15.61 33.36 -26.76
C SER A 75 16.55 32.17 -27.07
N ALA A 76 16.01 30.97 -27.34
CA ALA A 76 16.82 29.83 -27.78
C ALA A 76 17.25 29.98 -29.25
N MET A 77 18.51 29.71 -29.56
CA MET A 77 19.09 29.93 -30.89
C MET A 77 19.85 28.72 -31.40
N SER A 78 19.41 28.11 -32.51
CA SER A 78 20.11 27.02 -33.20
C SER A 78 20.54 27.45 -34.61
N HIS A 79 21.84 27.70 -34.79
CA HIS A 79 22.42 28.12 -36.08
C HIS A 79 23.09 26.97 -36.85
N GLY A 80 23.46 25.88 -36.16
CA GLY A 80 24.14 24.73 -36.77
C GLY A 80 23.17 23.75 -37.45
N ALA A 81 23.65 23.02 -38.46
CA ALA A 81 22.83 22.06 -39.20
C ALA A 81 22.56 20.78 -38.38
N ASN A 82 21.34 20.25 -38.45
CA ASN A 82 20.87 19.08 -37.71
C ASN A 82 21.06 19.21 -36.18
N SER A 83 20.92 20.43 -35.65
CA SER A 83 21.19 20.76 -34.25
C SER A 83 19.96 21.32 -33.52
N VAL A 84 19.88 21.01 -32.22
CA VAL A 84 18.72 21.30 -31.37
C VAL A 84 19.15 22.15 -30.17
N ALA A 85 18.56 23.34 -30.01
CA ALA A 85 18.71 24.19 -28.82
C ALA A 85 17.46 24.08 -27.94
N ILE A 86 17.58 23.58 -26.70
CA ILE A 86 16.46 23.34 -25.78
C ILE A 86 16.65 24.12 -24.48
N GLY A 87 15.65 24.89 -24.07
CA GLY A 87 15.64 25.72 -22.88
C GLY A 87 15.90 27.19 -23.18
N SER A 88 15.47 28.06 -22.26
CA SER A 88 15.62 29.51 -22.39
C SER A 88 17.10 29.91 -22.56
N ASN A 89 17.40 30.80 -23.51
CA ASN A 89 18.77 31.25 -23.83
C ASN A 89 19.78 30.13 -24.17
N SER A 90 19.30 28.94 -24.58
CA SER A 90 20.16 27.87 -25.10
C SER A 90 20.67 28.21 -26.50
N TYR A 91 21.92 27.90 -26.78
CA TYR A 91 22.62 28.32 -28.00
C TYR A 91 23.34 27.16 -28.67
N VAL A 92 23.27 27.12 -30.00
CA VAL A 92 24.14 26.37 -30.91
C VAL A 92 24.64 27.34 -31.98
N GLY A 93 25.96 27.39 -32.16
CA GLY A 93 26.65 28.25 -33.11
C GLY A 93 26.57 27.78 -34.56
N PRO A 94 26.86 28.66 -35.54
CA PRO A 94 26.72 28.35 -36.96
C PRO A 94 27.67 27.25 -37.46
N ASN A 95 28.74 26.95 -36.72
CA ASN A 95 29.72 25.91 -37.05
C ASN A 95 29.50 24.59 -36.27
N GLU A 96 28.42 24.48 -35.49
CA GLU A 96 28.16 23.36 -34.57
C GLU A 96 27.02 22.47 -35.08
N SER A 97 27.32 21.57 -36.01
CA SER A 97 26.33 20.67 -36.62
C SER A 97 26.21 19.32 -35.88
N ASN A 98 25.01 18.73 -35.85
CA ASN A 98 24.67 17.49 -35.14
C ASN A 98 24.80 17.58 -33.60
N VAL A 99 24.44 18.72 -33.00
CA VAL A 99 24.57 18.97 -31.56
C VAL A 99 23.21 19.20 -30.91
N VAL A 100 22.98 18.58 -29.74
CA VAL A 100 21.87 18.95 -28.83
C VAL A 100 22.43 19.79 -27.69
N SER A 101 22.08 21.08 -27.65
CA SER A 101 22.48 22.01 -26.59
C SER A 101 21.31 22.30 -25.66
N VAL A 102 21.54 22.11 -24.36
CA VAL A 102 20.59 22.46 -23.29
C VAL A 102 20.93 23.78 -22.58
N GLY A 103 21.85 24.56 -23.14
CA GLY A 103 22.36 25.78 -22.50
C GLY A 103 23.26 26.62 -23.40
N SER A 104 24.13 27.42 -22.78
CA SER A 104 25.11 28.27 -23.45
C SER A 104 26.38 28.38 -22.60
N SER A 105 27.41 29.07 -23.10
CA SER A 105 28.67 29.28 -22.35
C SER A 105 28.49 30.05 -21.03
N SER A 106 27.41 30.81 -20.88
CA SER A 106 27.04 31.54 -19.66
C SER A 106 25.92 30.89 -18.85
N ILE A 107 25.21 29.88 -19.40
CA ILE A 107 24.06 29.22 -18.76
C ILE A 107 24.11 27.71 -19.03
N GLN A 108 24.80 26.95 -18.18
CA GLN A 108 24.79 25.48 -18.21
C GLN A 108 23.60 24.92 -17.42
N ARG A 109 23.10 23.75 -17.82
CA ARG A 109 22.02 23.03 -17.12
C ARG A 109 22.43 21.62 -16.75
N GLN A 110 22.01 21.17 -15.57
CA GLN A 110 22.12 19.76 -15.19
C GLN A 110 21.09 18.93 -15.96
N ILE A 111 21.55 17.95 -16.74
CA ILE A 111 20.68 16.91 -17.29
C ILE A 111 20.55 15.82 -16.22
N ARG A 112 19.40 15.75 -15.54
CA ARG A 112 19.14 14.76 -14.48
C ARG A 112 18.38 13.56 -15.05
N TRP A 113 18.50 12.43 -14.38
CA TRP A 113 17.86 11.15 -14.76
C TRP A 113 18.39 10.54 -16.07
N VAL A 114 19.67 10.75 -16.38
CA VAL A 114 20.38 10.01 -17.44
C VAL A 114 20.79 8.64 -16.90
N ALA A 115 20.22 7.57 -17.45
CA ALA A 115 20.59 6.19 -17.12
C ALA A 115 22.04 5.88 -17.50
N ASP A 116 22.60 4.78 -16.99
CA ASP A 116 23.94 4.34 -17.36
C ASP A 116 23.98 3.99 -18.86
N GLY A 117 24.84 4.66 -19.64
CA GLY A 117 25.04 4.38 -21.05
C GLY A 117 25.52 2.94 -21.29
N ARG A 118 24.90 2.27 -22.27
CA ARG A 118 25.14 0.86 -22.64
C ARG A 118 25.83 0.72 -24.00
N SER A 119 25.77 1.75 -24.84
CA SER A 119 26.38 1.84 -26.16
C SER A 119 27.47 2.93 -26.20
N ALA A 120 28.37 2.85 -27.18
CA ALA A 120 29.46 3.81 -27.38
C ALA A 120 28.99 5.25 -27.75
N TYR A 121 27.70 5.43 -28.02
CA TYR A 121 27.08 6.71 -28.40
C TYR A 121 26.10 7.25 -27.33
N ASP A 122 25.96 6.56 -26.19
CA ASP A 122 25.08 7.00 -25.11
C ASP A 122 25.74 8.11 -24.26
N ALA A 123 24.92 8.96 -23.64
CA ALA A 123 25.41 9.98 -22.73
C ALA A 123 25.91 9.36 -21.40
N VAL A 124 27.19 9.54 -21.10
CA VAL A 124 27.80 9.08 -19.83
C VAL A 124 27.31 9.94 -18.67
N ASN A 125 26.77 9.32 -17.62
CA ASN A 125 26.34 10.03 -16.41
C ASN A 125 27.47 10.18 -15.38
N TYR A 126 27.25 10.99 -14.33
CA TYR A 126 28.27 11.25 -13.30
C TYR A 126 28.68 9.98 -12.52
N LYS A 127 27.76 9.02 -12.31
CA LYS A 127 28.06 7.74 -11.65
C LYS A 127 29.09 6.95 -12.45
N GLN A 128 28.90 6.82 -13.76
CA GLN A 128 29.85 6.15 -14.65
C GLN A 128 31.21 6.87 -14.68
N LEU A 129 31.22 8.21 -14.72
CA LEU A 129 32.46 8.98 -14.69
C LEU A 129 33.20 8.85 -13.33
N SER A 130 32.47 8.85 -12.21
CA SER A 130 33.05 8.64 -10.88
C SER A 130 33.71 7.26 -10.76
N ALA A 131 33.04 6.21 -11.25
CA ALA A 131 33.61 4.86 -11.28
C ALA A 131 34.90 4.77 -12.12
N VAL A 132 34.95 5.45 -13.28
CA VAL A 132 36.17 5.55 -14.09
C VAL A 132 37.28 6.32 -13.35
N ASN A 133 36.95 7.39 -12.64
CA ASN A 133 37.92 8.19 -11.89
C ASN A 133 38.50 7.43 -10.68
N GLU A 134 37.67 6.65 -9.98
CA GLU A 134 38.11 5.75 -8.91
C GLU A 134 39.00 4.61 -9.42
N GLU A 135 38.68 4.04 -10.58
CA GLU A 135 39.49 2.98 -11.21
C GLU A 135 40.82 3.52 -11.76
N ALA A 136 40.81 4.73 -12.33
CA ALA A 136 42.03 5.43 -12.75
C ALA A 136 42.94 5.76 -11.56
N ALA A 137 42.37 6.15 -10.41
CA ALA A 137 43.12 6.37 -9.17
C ALA A 137 43.76 5.08 -8.63
N LYS A 138 43.12 3.90 -8.82
CA LYS A 138 43.68 2.59 -8.43
C LYS A 138 44.79 2.10 -9.37
N LYS A 139 44.69 2.39 -10.68
CA LYS A 139 45.65 1.94 -11.70
C LYS A 139 46.80 2.93 -11.98
N GLY A 140 46.72 4.15 -11.46
CA GLY A 140 47.75 5.19 -11.61
C GLY A 140 49.02 5.01 -10.77
N SER A 141 49.12 3.96 -9.95
CA SER A 141 50.25 3.75 -9.02
C SER A 141 50.95 2.41 -9.25
N TRP A 142 52.28 2.42 -9.22
CA TRP A 142 53.14 1.23 -9.30
C TRP A 142 54.04 1.11 -8.07
N LYS A 143 54.66 -0.06 -7.84
CA LYS A 143 55.50 -0.29 -6.66
C LYS A 143 56.97 -0.42 -7.03
N LEU A 144 57.82 0.41 -6.42
CA LEU A 144 59.26 0.30 -6.48
C LEU A 144 59.77 -0.43 -5.24
N LYS A 145 60.43 -1.57 -5.43
CA LYS A 145 61.17 -2.28 -4.38
C LYS A 145 62.67 -2.11 -4.64
N VAL A 146 63.41 -1.70 -3.62
CA VAL A 146 64.88 -1.63 -3.63
C VAL A 146 65.38 -2.64 -2.60
N ASP A 147 66.24 -3.55 -3.04
CA ASP A 147 66.73 -4.70 -2.27
C ASP A 147 65.58 -5.53 -1.65
N ASN A 148 65.77 -5.99 -0.42
CA ASN A 148 64.76 -6.75 0.34
C ASN A 148 63.82 -5.87 1.20
N ASN A 149 63.84 -4.55 1.02
CA ASN A 149 62.94 -3.64 1.75
C ASN A 149 61.47 -3.76 1.29
N SER A 150 60.56 -3.24 2.10
CA SER A 150 59.13 -3.12 1.75
C SER A 150 58.94 -2.28 0.49
N ALA A 151 58.12 -2.77 -0.45
CA ALA A 151 57.89 -2.09 -1.72
C ALA A 151 57.12 -0.78 -1.51
N LYS A 152 57.67 0.34 -2.00
CA LYS A 152 57.09 1.68 -1.89
C LYS A 152 56.18 1.94 -3.08
N THR A 153 54.93 2.35 -2.80
CA THR A 153 54.01 2.83 -3.85
C THR A 153 54.48 4.20 -4.37
N ILE A 154 54.58 4.31 -5.69
CA ILE A 154 54.82 5.54 -6.45
C ILE A 154 53.49 5.87 -7.14
N ASN A 155 52.91 7.03 -6.82
CA ASN A 155 51.61 7.45 -7.31
C ASN A 155 51.71 8.29 -8.59
N ASN A 156 50.57 8.50 -9.25
CA ASN A 156 50.49 9.34 -10.43
C ASN A 156 50.90 10.79 -10.09
N GLY A 157 52.01 11.27 -10.67
CA GLY A 157 52.62 12.57 -10.36
C GLY A 157 53.87 12.52 -9.47
N ASP A 158 54.18 11.39 -8.82
CA ASP A 158 55.42 11.24 -8.04
C ASP A 158 56.66 11.17 -8.96
N THR A 159 57.76 11.80 -8.54
CA THR A 159 59.04 11.78 -9.28
C THR A 159 60.05 10.84 -8.61
N VAL A 160 60.57 9.86 -9.37
CA VAL A 160 61.66 8.97 -8.93
C VAL A 160 62.99 9.47 -9.53
N ALA A 161 63.85 10.07 -8.70
CA ALA A 161 65.14 10.59 -9.14
C ALA A 161 66.26 9.54 -9.04
N LEU A 162 66.76 9.07 -10.19
CA LEU A 162 67.94 8.20 -10.30
C LEU A 162 69.19 9.07 -10.52
N LYS A 163 70.25 8.87 -9.73
CA LYS A 163 71.48 9.69 -9.79
C LYS A 163 72.72 8.81 -10.02
N SER A 164 73.59 9.23 -10.94
CA SER A 164 74.94 8.67 -11.08
C SER A 164 75.77 8.91 -9.82
N GLY A 165 76.64 7.96 -9.48
CA GLY A 165 77.51 7.98 -8.31
C GLY A 165 78.98 7.70 -8.66
N ARG A 166 79.85 7.58 -7.64
CA ARG A 166 81.31 7.46 -7.81
C ARG A 166 81.73 6.31 -8.74
N ASN A 167 81.09 5.15 -8.59
CA ASN A 167 81.44 3.93 -9.33
C ASN A 167 80.32 3.41 -10.24
N LEU A 168 79.19 4.13 -10.33
CA LEU A 168 78.04 3.76 -11.16
C LEU A 168 77.59 4.96 -12.01
N THR A 169 77.69 4.80 -13.32
CA THR A 169 77.27 5.75 -14.34
C THR A 169 75.89 5.36 -14.87
N ILE A 170 74.95 6.30 -14.82
CA ILE A 170 73.63 6.20 -15.45
C ILE A 170 73.61 7.16 -16.65
N SER A 171 73.25 6.66 -17.82
CA SER A 171 73.10 7.45 -19.04
C SER A 171 71.75 7.17 -19.70
N GLU A 172 71.10 8.20 -20.19
CA GLU A 172 69.86 8.12 -20.99
C GLU A 172 70.20 8.42 -22.46
N SER A 173 69.62 7.65 -23.37
CA SER A 173 69.66 7.91 -24.81
C SER A 173 68.44 7.31 -25.50
N GLY A 174 67.63 8.14 -26.14
CA GLY A 174 66.47 7.70 -26.95
C GLY A 174 65.36 7.01 -26.14
N GLY A 175 65.23 7.31 -24.85
CA GLY A 175 64.30 6.69 -23.91
C GLY A 175 64.84 5.44 -23.20
N ALA A 176 66.06 5.00 -23.52
CA ALA A 176 66.71 3.87 -22.85
C ALA A 176 67.69 4.34 -21.76
N TYR A 177 67.57 3.76 -20.56
CA TYR A 177 68.47 4.01 -19.43
C TYR A 177 69.50 2.88 -19.32
N THR A 178 70.79 3.20 -19.44
CA THR A 178 71.90 2.26 -19.25
C THR A 178 72.57 2.49 -17.91
N PHE A 179 72.72 1.41 -17.12
CA PHE A 179 73.45 1.38 -15.86
C PHE A 179 74.79 0.68 -16.09
N ALA A 180 75.90 1.38 -15.94
CA ALA A 180 77.24 0.85 -16.19
C ALA A 180 78.20 1.20 -15.05
N VAL A 181 79.08 0.27 -14.66
CA VAL A 181 80.18 0.57 -13.74
C VAL A 181 81.09 1.62 -14.40
N ALA A 182 81.54 2.61 -13.63
CA ALA A 182 82.41 3.67 -14.13
C ALA A 182 83.70 3.08 -14.72
N ALA A 183 84.18 3.60 -15.86
CA ALA A 183 85.34 3.06 -16.58
C ALA A 183 86.67 3.08 -15.79
N LYS A 184 86.72 3.82 -14.67
CA LYS A 184 87.79 3.82 -13.67
C LYS A 184 87.15 3.85 -12.28
N PRO A 185 86.69 2.71 -11.75
CA PRO A 185 86.02 2.70 -10.46
C PRO A 185 87.05 2.94 -9.35
N ASN A 186 86.71 3.81 -8.41
CA ASN A 186 87.55 4.16 -7.26
C ASN A 186 86.97 3.50 -6.01
N PHE A 187 87.66 2.46 -5.52
CA PHE A 187 87.25 1.67 -4.36
C PHE A 187 88.22 1.91 -3.20
N ASP A 188 87.68 2.24 -2.03
CA ASP A 188 88.47 2.40 -0.80
C ASP A 188 88.95 1.03 -0.24
N GLU A 189 88.24 -0.06 -0.55
CA GLU A 189 88.63 -1.46 -0.31
C GLU A 189 88.04 -2.36 -1.42
N VAL A 190 88.76 -3.42 -1.84
CA VAL A 190 88.28 -4.41 -2.82
C VAL A 190 88.46 -5.83 -2.27
N THR A 191 87.37 -6.49 -1.96
CA THR A 191 87.35 -7.90 -1.56
C THR A 191 87.21 -8.79 -2.79
N VAL A 192 88.25 -9.56 -3.09
CA VAL A 192 88.20 -10.63 -4.10
C VAL A 192 87.83 -11.94 -3.38
N GLY A 193 86.93 -12.74 -3.96
CA GLY A 193 86.25 -13.85 -3.28
C GLY A 193 87.16 -14.86 -2.60
N SER A 194 86.68 -15.38 -1.46
CA SER A 194 87.21 -16.48 -0.61
C SER A 194 88.52 -17.14 -1.09
N GLY A 195 89.67 -16.64 -0.61
CA GLY A 195 90.94 -17.34 -0.74
C GLY A 195 92.20 -16.48 -0.80
N MET A 196 92.08 -15.17 -1.08
CA MET A 196 93.25 -14.27 -1.18
C MET A 196 93.15 -13.07 -0.24
N SER A 197 94.15 -12.91 0.62
CA SER A 197 94.20 -11.88 1.65
C SER A 197 94.49 -10.49 1.08
N LYS A 198 93.47 -9.63 1.14
CA LYS A 198 93.55 -8.16 1.33
C LYS A 198 94.73 -7.41 0.68
N ILE A 199 94.47 -6.78 -0.48
CA ILE A 199 95.38 -5.77 -1.04
C ILE A 199 95.26 -4.49 -0.23
N THR A 200 96.25 -4.22 0.65
CA THR A 200 96.34 -2.95 1.38
C THR A 200 97.40 -2.07 0.74
N ILE A 201 97.00 -0.98 0.08
CA ILE A 201 97.95 -0.04 -0.54
C ILE A 201 98.70 0.70 0.58
N GLY A 202 99.98 0.33 0.78
CA GLY A 202 100.90 1.04 1.69
C GLY A 202 101.84 0.16 2.53
N GLN A 203 101.63 -1.15 2.65
CA GLN A 203 102.42 -2.04 3.53
C GLN A 203 102.82 -3.40 2.90
N GLY A 204 102.94 -3.47 1.57
CA GLY A 204 103.43 -4.66 0.85
C GLY A 204 102.34 -5.66 0.42
N ILE A 205 102.75 -6.71 -0.30
CA ILE A 205 101.85 -7.71 -0.92
C ILE A 205 102.04 -9.07 -0.24
N ALA A 206 100.99 -9.58 0.41
CA ALA A 206 100.98 -10.92 1.00
C ALA A 206 100.53 -11.97 -0.04
N MET A 207 101.49 -12.66 -0.67
CA MET A 207 101.21 -13.61 -1.77
C MET A 207 100.70 -15.01 -1.35
N GLY A 208 100.59 -15.30 -0.05
CA GLY A 208 100.03 -16.58 0.44
C GLY A 208 100.72 -17.83 -0.13
N ASN A 209 102.05 -17.90 -0.02
CA ASN A 209 102.92 -18.96 -0.56
C ASN A 209 102.98 -19.11 -2.10
N ASN A 210 102.34 -18.22 -2.87
CA ASN A 210 102.47 -18.22 -4.33
C ASN A 210 103.78 -17.56 -4.79
N ARG A 211 104.38 -18.08 -5.86
CA ARG A 211 105.62 -17.56 -6.45
C ARG A 211 105.35 -16.24 -7.20
N ILE A 212 106.19 -15.24 -6.96
CA ILE A 212 106.30 -14.05 -7.82
C ILE A 212 107.32 -14.37 -8.92
N THR A 213 106.89 -14.39 -10.17
CA THR A 213 107.76 -14.62 -11.35
C THR A 213 107.91 -13.33 -12.17
N GLY A 214 109.04 -13.20 -12.88
CA GLY A 214 109.33 -12.00 -13.69
C GLY A 214 109.88 -10.80 -12.92
N LEU A 215 110.33 -10.99 -11.68
CA LEU A 215 110.97 -9.96 -10.87
C LEU A 215 112.39 -9.64 -11.39
N ALA A 216 112.64 -8.38 -11.74
CA ALA A 216 113.97 -7.90 -12.15
C ALA A 216 114.97 -7.89 -10.98
N ASP A 217 116.23 -7.56 -11.23
CA ASP A 217 117.20 -7.28 -10.15
C ASP A 217 116.74 -6.03 -9.39
N GLY A 218 116.69 -6.10 -8.06
CA GLY A 218 116.43 -4.94 -7.21
C GLY A 218 117.62 -3.98 -7.22
N ILE A 219 117.37 -2.69 -7.46
CA ILE A 219 118.41 -1.65 -7.61
C ILE A 219 118.47 -0.74 -6.37
N ASN A 220 117.31 -0.49 -5.73
CA ASN A 220 117.18 0.33 -4.53
C ASN A 220 116.97 -0.56 -3.28
N ASP A 221 117.29 -0.02 -2.10
CA ASP A 221 117.20 -0.69 -0.79
C ASP A 221 115.79 -1.23 -0.40
N LYS A 222 114.75 -0.90 -1.17
CA LYS A 222 113.36 -1.35 -0.98
C LYS A 222 112.80 -2.15 -2.15
N ASP A 223 113.60 -2.40 -3.18
CA ASP A 223 113.21 -3.30 -4.26
C ASP A 223 113.30 -4.74 -3.76
N ALA A 224 112.37 -5.59 -4.19
CA ALA A 224 112.43 -7.01 -3.86
C ALA A 224 113.57 -7.66 -4.66
N VAL A 225 114.55 -8.23 -3.96
CA VAL A 225 115.71 -8.90 -4.59
C VAL A 225 115.35 -10.30 -5.08
N ASN A 226 115.94 -10.71 -6.21
CA ASN A 226 115.71 -12.05 -6.76
C ASN A 226 116.79 -13.07 -6.33
N LEU A 227 116.56 -14.35 -6.64
CA LEU A 227 117.43 -15.46 -6.22
C LEU A 227 118.84 -15.42 -6.85
N ALA A 228 119.07 -14.65 -7.92
CA ALA A 228 120.41 -14.47 -8.48
C ALA A 228 121.26 -13.55 -7.59
N GLN A 229 120.67 -12.46 -7.08
CA GLN A 229 121.36 -11.50 -6.21
C GLN A 229 121.82 -12.14 -4.90
N VAL A 230 121.00 -13.02 -4.30
CA VAL A 230 121.32 -13.72 -3.04
C VAL A 230 122.50 -14.71 -3.19
N LYS A 231 122.75 -15.24 -4.39
CA LYS A 231 123.83 -16.22 -4.63
C LYS A 231 125.24 -15.61 -4.72
N ALA A 232 125.38 -14.29 -4.67
CA ALA A 232 126.64 -13.59 -4.97
C ALA A 232 127.51 -13.24 -3.74
N MET A 233 127.15 -13.67 -2.51
CA MET A 233 127.69 -13.07 -1.26
C MET A 233 128.51 -14.00 -0.33
N THR A 234 129.39 -14.89 -0.80
CA THR A 234 130.22 -15.75 0.10
C THR A 234 131.69 -15.97 -0.33
N GLY A 235 132.64 -15.76 0.61
CA GLY A 235 134.06 -16.17 0.51
C GLY A 235 134.97 -15.67 1.67
N ASP A 236 135.86 -16.55 2.20
CA ASP A 236 136.92 -16.37 3.23
C ASP A 236 136.50 -16.21 4.74
N LYS A 237 137.28 -16.60 5.80
CA LYS A 237 138.41 -17.56 6.03
C LYS A 237 138.79 -17.68 7.56
N GLY A 238 139.14 -18.89 8.08
CA GLY A 238 140.25 -19.06 9.07
C GLY A 238 140.09 -19.77 10.45
N GLN A 239 140.66 -20.99 10.58
CA GLN A 239 141.12 -21.73 11.81
C GLN A 239 140.11 -22.43 12.77
N TRP A 240 140.63 -23.22 13.73
CA TRP A 240 140.08 -24.55 14.12
C TRP A 240 139.36 -24.65 15.48
N THR A 241 138.19 -25.31 15.44
CA THR A 241 137.42 -25.87 16.56
C THR A 241 136.81 -27.22 16.13
N PHE A 242 136.39 -28.09 17.07
CA PHE A 242 135.87 -29.43 16.74
C PHE A 242 134.42 -29.32 16.21
N ARG A 243 134.18 -29.69 14.96
CA ARG A 243 132.91 -29.45 14.25
C ARG A 243 132.07 -30.72 14.15
N VAL A 244 130.80 -30.65 14.56
CA VAL A 244 129.74 -31.54 14.05
C VAL A 244 129.09 -30.81 12.86
N ASN A 245 129.15 -31.40 11.67
CA ASN A 245 128.55 -30.87 10.42
C ASN A 245 128.90 -29.41 10.03
N GLY A 246 130.18 -29.03 10.11
CA GLY A 246 130.78 -28.22 9.04
C GLY A 246 130.47 -26.71 8.88
N GLY A 247 129.93 -25.98 9.86
CA GLY A 247 129.89 -24.50 9.83
C GLY A 247 129.13 -23.85 11.01
N GLU A 248 129.79 -23.34 12.04
CA GLU A 248 130.33 -21.96 12.18
C GLU A 248 129.38 -20.88 12.77
N THR A 249 128.92 -21.10 14.01
CA THR A 249 128.94 -20.11 15.11
C THR A 249 128.96 -20.87 16.43
N GLY A 250 129.93 -20.63 17.32
CA GLY A 250 130.15 -21.47 18.51
C GLY A 250 129.49 -20.96 19.79
N GLU A 251 128.99 -21.90 20.59
CA GLU A 251 129.20 -21.89 22.04
C GLU A 251 129.95 -23.19 22.42
N ASP A 252 131.06 -23.06 23.16
CA ASP A 252 131.91 -24.19 23.56
C ASP A 252 131.32 -24.96 24.75
N VAL A 253 130.84 -26.20 24.53
CA VAL A 253 130.14 -26.98 25.56
C VAL A 253 131.06 -27.87 26.43
N ILE A 254 132.27 -28.22 25.99
CA ILE A 254 133.20 -29.04 26.79
C ILE A 254 134.58 -28.39 26.92
N LYS A 255 134.94 -28.04 28.15
CA LYS A 255 136.26 -27.56 28.55
C LYS A 255 136.86 -28.54 29.55
N ASN A 256 138.07 -29.01 29.26
CA ASN A 256 138.98 -29.82 30.09
C ASN A 256 138.76 -31.36 30.17
N SER A 257 139.78 -32.08 29.69
CA SER A 257 140.33 -33.37 30.19
C SER A 257 139.42 -34.52 30.69
N ASN A 258 139.48 -35.63 29.92
CA ASN A 258 139.40 -37.03 30.39
C ASN A 258 138.03 -37.64 30.79
N GLU A 259 136.93 -37.28 30.12
CA GLU A 259 135.72 -38.12 30.10
C GLU A 259 135.59 -38.95 28.80
N LEU A 260 135.03 -40.16 28.91
CA LEU A 260 134.81 -41.09 27.80
C LEU A 260 133.32 -41.14 27.44
N LEU A 261 132.95 -40.61 26.26
CA LEU A 261 131.58 -40.60 25.79
C LEU A 261 131.24 -41.91 25.04
N ALA A 262 130.26 -42.66 25.53
CA ALA A 262 129.75 -43.88 24.88
C ALA A 262 128.42 -43.59 24.16
N ILE A 263 128.33 -43.91 22.87
CA ILE A 263 127.12 -43.81 22.05
C ILE A 263 126.88 -45.18 21.39
N ALA A 264 125.63 -45.64 21.38
CA ALA A 264 125.23 -46.93 20.81
C ALA A 264 124.32 -46.75 19.57
N ASP A 265 124.51 -47.61 18.58
CA ASP A 265 123.71 -47.70 17.34
C ASP A 265 122.46 -48.56 17.59
N ASP A 266 121.28 -48.12 17.13
CA ASP A 266 120.00 -48.86 17.29
C ASP A 266 119.59 -49.67 16.04
N GLY A 267 120.30 -49.47 14.93
CA GLY A 267 120.11 -50.15 13.65
C GLY A 267 118.79 -49.84 12.94
N LYS A 268 118.02 -48.83 13.39
CA LYS A 268 116.69 -48.51 12.83
C LYS A 268 116.49 -47.03 12.54
N ASN A 269 116.58 -46.19 13.56
CA ASN A 269 116.35 -44.75 13.44
C ASN A 269 117.66 -43.96 13.46
N LEU A 270 118.74 -44.52 14.01
CA LEU A 270 120.07 -43.93 14.02
C LEU A 270 121.15 -44.99 13.74
N SER A 271 122.01 -44.73 12.76
CA SER A 271 123.15 -45.57 12.35
C SER A 271 124.49 -44.86 12.59
N ILE A 272 125.52 -45.60 13.00
CA ILE A 272 126.86 -45.11 13.33
C ILE A 272 127.94 -45.92 12.59
N ASN A 273 128.47 -45.38 11.49
CA ASN A 273 129.47 -46.04 10.67
C ASN A 273 130.89 -45.53 10.98
N ALA A 274 131.79 -46.44 11.36
CA ALA A 274 133.22 -46.15 11.49
C ALA A 274 133.89 -46.17 10.11
N LEU A 275 134.43 -45.03 9.69
CA LEU A 275 135.04 -44.81 8.38
C LEU A 275 136.50 -44.35 8.54
N SER A 276 137.22 -44.27 7.42
CA SER A 276 138.58 -43.72 7.38
C SER A 276 138.81 -42.99 6.06
N ASP A 277 139.60 -41.93 6.08
CA ASP A 277 140.03 -41.24 4.86
C ASP A 277 141.19 -41.97 4.17
N ASP A 278 141.51 -41.54 2.95
CA ASP A 278 142.61 -42.07 2.14
C ASP A 278 144.01 -41.80 2.72
N LEU A 279 144.10 -41.04 3.83
CA LEU A 279 145.34 -40.84 4.61
C LEU A 279 145.37 -41.68 5.90
N GLY A 280 144.33 -42.48 6.17
CA GLY A 280 144.26 -43.42 7.28
C GLY A 280 143.71 -42.87 8.59
N ASN A 281 143.16 -41.65 8.61
CA ASN A 281 142.54 -41.09 9.82
C ASN A 281 141.13 -41.67 10.02
N LYS A 282 140.80 -42.11 11.23
CA LYS A 282 139.47 -42.66 11.55
C LYS A 282 138.48 -41.60 11.99
N TYR A 283 137.24 -41.71 11.53
CA TYR A 283 136.09 -40.90 11.97
C TYR A 283 134.81 -41.75 12.02
N TYR A 284 133.77 -41.25 12.68
CA TYR A 284 132.48 -41.91 12.81
C TYR A 284 131.38 -41.03 12.20
N GLN A 285 130.61 -41.58 11.26
CA GLN A 285 129.44 -40.92 10.67
C GLN A 285 128.17 -41.37 11.38
N PHE A 286 127.35 -40.41 11.80
CA PHE A 286 126.03 -40.64 12.41
C PHE A 286 124.96 -40.25 11.39
N SER A 287 123.95 -41.09 11.16
CA SER A 287 122.87 -40.82 10.18
C SER A 287 121.52 -41.31 10.68
N VAL A 288 120.48 -40.49 10.47
CA VAL A 288 119.08 -40.84 10.75
C VAL A 288 118.40 -41.35 9.48
N ALA A 289 117.38 -42.21 9.62
CA ALA A 289 116.65 -42.77 8.49
C ALA A 289 115.74 -41.73 7.79
N ASP A 290 115.64 -41.81 6.45
CA ASP A 290 114.82 -40.89 5.63
C ASP A 290 113.30 -40.96 5.93
N ALA A 291 112.84 -42.08 6.50
CA ALA A 291 111.44 -42.31 6.87
C ALA A 291 111.37 -43.05 8.23
N PRO A 292 111.58 -42.34 9.36
CA PRO A 292 111.58 -42.97 10.68
C PRO A 292 110.16 -43.44 11.05
N THR A 293 110.00 -44.73 11.34
CA THR A 293 108.71 -45.32 11.71
C THR A 293 108.50 -45.28 13.22
N PHE A 294 107.44 -44.58 13.66
CA PHE A 294 107.05 -44.50 15.07
C PHE A 294 105.72 -45.21 15.31
N THR A 295 105.69 -46.21 16.19
CA THR A 295 104.44 -46.93 16.55
C THR A 295 103.45 -46.06 17.33
N LYS A 296 103.96 -45.03 18.03
CA LYS A 296 103.20 -43.98 18.69
C LYS A 296 104.04 -42.72 18.73
N ILE A 297 103.49 -41.61 18.25
CA ILE A 297 104.04 -40.27 18.48
C ILE A 297 103.22 -39.63 19.58
N THR A 298 103.84 -39.32 20.72
CA THR A 298 103.17 -38.59 21.81
C THR A 298 103.73 -37.18 21.81
N VAL A 299 102.92 -36.20 21.41
CA VAL A 299 103.30 -34.78 21.48
C VAL A 299 102.87 -34.24 22.84
N THR A 300 103.81 -34.17 23.78
CA THR A 300 103.59 -33.57 25.11
C THR A 300 104.12 -32.14 25.14
N GLY A 301 103.23 -31.16 25.00
CA GLY A 301 103.52 -29.76 25.30
C GLY A 301 102.57 -29.26 26.39
N GLU A 302 103.10 -28.55 27.39
CA GLU A 302 102.34 -28.14 28.60
C GLU A 302 101.15 -27.20 28.32
N ASN A 303 101.03 -26.66 27.11
CA ASN A 303 99.98 -25.70 26.70
C ASN A 303 99.10 -26.17 25.54
N GLY A 304 98.99 -27.48 25.29
CA GLY A 304 97.98 -28.03 24.37
C GLY A 304 98.10 -27.59 22.90
N VAL A 305 99.31 -27.24 22.45
CA VAL A 305 99.55 -26.85 21.05
C VAL A 305 99.32 -28.07 20.16
N GLY A 306 98.30 -27.99 19.30
CA GLY A 306 97.92 -29.07 18.40
C GLY A 306 98.99 -29.39 17.34
N LEU A 307 98.76 -30.48 16.61
CA LEU A 307 99.65 -30.93 15.55
C LEU A 307 99.60 -29.97 14.35
N ASP A 308 100.58 -29.06 14.24
CA ASP A 308 100.74 -28.22 13.05
C ASP A 308 101.21 -29.06 11.85
N MET A 309 100.25 -29.46 11.02
CA MET A 309 100.48 -30.21 9.79
C MET A 309 100.87 -29.31 8.60
N SER A 310 101.05 -28.00 8.79
CA SER A 310 101.36 -27.01 7.73
C SER A 310 100.40 -27.08 6.53
N GLY A 311 99.11 -27.31 6.80
CA GLY A 311 98.06 -27.47 5.78
C GLY A 311 97.91 -28.88 5.19
N THR A 312 98.71 -29.85 5.62
CA THR A 312 98.61 -31.26 5.17
C THR A 312 97.39 -31.95 5.81
N ARG A 313 96.71 -32.82 5.06
CA ARG A 313 95.54 -33.56 5.55
C ARG A 313 95.97 -34.68 6.50
N ILE A 314 95.32 -34.77 7.67
CA ILE A 314 95.36 -35.97 8.51
C ILE A 314 94.40 -36.99 7.88
N THR A 315 94.92 -38.12 7.40
CA THR A 315 94.15 -39.21 6.80
C THR A 315 93.99 -40.37 7.78
N ASN A 316 93.03 -41.26 7.53
CA ASN A 316 92.71 -42.42 8.38
C ASN A 316 92.28 -42.08 9.82
N VAL A 317 91.73 -40.88 10.05
CA VAL A 317 91.05 -40.52 11.29
C VAL A 317 89.80 -41.41 11.43
N ALA A 318 89.78 -42.25 12.47
CA ALA A 318 88.62 -43.08 12.81
C ALA A 318 87.40 -42.22 13.15
N ALA A 319 86.22 -42.82 13.31
CA ALA A 319 85.08 -42.07 13.85
C ALA A 319 85.33 -41.82 15.34
N GLY A 320 85.30 -40.55 15.75
CA GLY A 320 85.40 -40.18 17.16
C GLY A 320 84.21 -40.73 17.95
N THR A 321 84.46 -41.26 19.14
CA THR A 321 83.46 -41.80 20.07
C THR A 321 83.34 -41.01 21.36
N GLU A 322 84.41 -40.31 21.75
CA GLU A 322 84.43 -39.38 22.89
C GLU A 322 84.28 -37.92 22.39
N ASP A 323 83.77 -37.01 23.25
CA ASP A 323 83.59 -35.59 22.92
C ASP A 323 84.91 -34.85 22.56
N THR A 324 86.07 -35.44 22.88
CA THR A 324 87.40 -34.90 22.62
C THR A 324 88.09 -35.51 21.40
N ASP A 325 87.48 -36.48 20.73
CA ASP A 325 88.04 -37.10 19.53
C ASP A 325 87.96 -36.17 18.30
N ALA A 326 88.90 -36.35 17.36
CA ALA A 326 88.83 -35.66 16.08
C ALA A 326 87.70 -36.23 15.21
N VAL A 327 86.67 -35.42 14.92
CA VAL A 327 85.60 -35.83 14.00
C VAL A 327 86.11 -35.98 12.58
N ASN A 328 85.70 -37.05 11.90
CA ASN A 328 85.98 -37.23 10.49
C ASN A 328 84.87 -36.65 9.59
N VAL A 329 85.16 -36.48 8.29
CA VAL A 329 84.22 -35.88 7.33
C VAL A 329 82.91 -36.67 7.21
N LYS A 330 82.90 -37.98 7.48
CA LYS A 330 81.67 -38.78 7.47
C LYS A 330 80.75 -38.35 8.62
N GLN A 331 81.27 -38.19 9.84
CA GLN A 331 80.47 -37.75 10.99
C GLN A 331 79.85 -36.37 10.76
N LEU A 332 80.58 -35.44 10.13
CA LEU A 332 80.06 -34.13 9.75
C LEU A 332 78.96 -34.21 8.67
N ASN A 333 79.13 -35.08 7.68
CA ASN A 333 78.12 -35.29 6.64
C ASN A 333 76.87 -35.98 7.19
N ASP A 334 77.02 -37.00 8.04
CA ASP A 334 75.91 -37.70 8.70
C ASP A 334 75.10 -36.69 9.56
N ALA A 335 75.78 -35.88 10.37
CA ALA A 335 75.17 -34.83 11.19
C ALA A 335 74.43 -33.75 10.37
N THR A 336 74.81 -33.53 9.10
CA THR A 336 74.18 -32.54 8.22
C THR A 336 73.18 -33.14 7.22
N SER A 337 72.95 -34.46 7.26
CA SER A 337 72.06 -35.15 6.31
C SER A 337 70.59 -35.23 6.74
N GLY A 338 70.27 -35.04 8.03
CA GLY A 338 68.92 -35.21 8.59
C GLY A 338 68.13 -33.93 8.85
N HIS A 339 68.66 -32.76 8.46
CA HIS A 339 68.07 -31.46 8.78
C HIS A 339 67.36 -30.83 7.58
N VAL A 340 66.24 -30.16 7.85
CA VAL A 340 65.56 -29.27 6.90
C VAL A 340 66.49 -28.09 6.58
N LYS A 341 66.71 -27.83 5.29
CA LYS A 341 67.58 -26.76 4.78
C LYS A 341 66.75 -25.75 4.00
N TYR A 342 67.29 -24.55 3.82
CA TYR A 342 66.76 -23.59 2.86
C TYR A 342 67.15 -24.00 1.44
N ASP A 343 66.29 -23.73 0.46
CA ASP A 343 66.56 -24.02 -0.95
C ASP A 343 67.71 -23.15 -1.52
N SER A 344 68.03 -22.05 -0.83
CA SER A 344 69.11 -21.14 -1.16
C SER A 344 69.76 -20.62 0.14
N ASP A 345 71.07 -20.82 0.26
CA ASP A 345 71.88 -20.36 1.39
C ASP A 345 71.93 -18.83 1.52
N THR A 346 71.73 -18.10 0.42
CA THR A 346 71.79 -16.64 0.36
C THR A 346 70.43 -15.96 0.54
N GLU A 347 69.37 -16.51 -0.06
CA GLU A 347 68.05 -15.86 -0.06
C GLU A 347 67.17 -16.31 1.11
N LYS A 348 67.27 -17.59 1.54
CA LYS A 348 66.53 -18.19 2.66
C LYS A 348 65.00 -17.97 2.67
N GLY A 349 64.43 -17.58 1.53
CA GLY A 349 63.00 -17.27 1.39
C GLY A 349 62.10 -18.49 1.18
N ARG A 350 62.68 -19.68 1.01
CA ARG A 350 61.96 -20.92 0.73
C ARG A 350 62.65 -22.13 1.36
N VAL A 351 61.83 -23.07 1.80
CA VAL A 351 62.18 -24.42 2.24
C VAL A 351 61.30 -25.39 1.44
N THR A 352 61.91 -26.30 0.70
CA THR A 352 61.24 -27.43 0.06
C THR A 352 61.47 -28.65 0.94
N LEU A 353 60.38 -29.27 1.40
CA LEU A 353 60.45 -30.52 2.15
C LEU A 353 60.52 -31.69 1.16
N GLU A 354 61.68 -32.32 1.09
CA GLU A 354 61.97 -33.36 0.11
C GLU A 354 61.34 -34.70 0.51
N GLY A 355 60.32 -35.13 -0.24
CA GLY A 355 59.67 -36.42 -0.09
C GLY A 355 58.88 -36.78 -1.34
N ALA A 356 58.93 -38.04 -1.78
CA ALA A 356 58.32 -38.47 -3.05
C ALA A 356 56.79 -38.27 -3.11
N ASN A 357 56.12 -38.25 -1.95
CA ASN A 357 54.69 -37.97 -1.78
C ASN A 357 54.46 -36.66 -1.00
N GLY A 358 55.46 -35.77 -0.92
CA GLY A 358 55.52 -34.68 0.04
C GLY A 358 55.95 -35.13 1.45
N THR A 359 55.95 -34.18 2.38
CA THR A 359 56.34 -34.36 3.79
C THR A 359 55.26 -33.78 4.69
N THR A 360 54.79 -34.55 5.67
CA THR A 360 53.89 -34.05 6.72
C THR A 360 54.65 -33.17 7.70
N ILE A 361 54.09 -32.00 8.03
CA ILE A 361 54.56 -31.18 9.15
C ILE A 361 53.57 -31.40 10.31
N ASP A 362 54.00 -32.07 11.36
CA ASP A 362 53.20 -32.29 12.57
C ASP A 362 53.55 -31.29 13.69
N ASN A 363 52.78 -31.32 14.77
CA ASN A 363 52.95 -30.45 15.95
C ASN A 363 52.99 -28.93 15.64
N VAL A 364 52.33 -28.49 14.55
CA VAL A 364 52.19 -27.07 14.20
C VAL A 364 51.11 -26.43 15.08
N ASN A 365 51.53 -25.55 15.99
CA ASN A 365 50.62 -24.74 16.81
C ASN A 365 49.71 -23.86 15.94
N ASP A 366 48.54 -23.47 16.45
CA ASP A 366 47.67 -22.48 15.80
C ASP A 366 48.47 -21.19 15.49
N GLY A 367 48.51 -20.79 14.22
CA GLY A 367 49.17 -19.58 13.74
C GLY A 367 48.23 -18.38 13.72
N ILE A 368 48.73 -17.16 13.89
CA ILE A 368 47.90 -15.95 13.95
C ILE A 368 47.18 -15.73 12.60
N ILE A 369 45.85 -15.79 12.60
CA ILE A 369 45.01 -15.43 11.45
C ILE A 369 44.76 -13.91 11.50
N GLY A 370 45.56 -13.15 10.75
CA GLY A 370 45.47 -11.69 10.71
C GLY A 370 46.21 -11.10 9.52
N ALA A 371 45.85 -9.88 9.15
CA ALA A 371 46.44 -9.18 8.00
C ALA A 371 47.97 -9.02 8.18
N GLY A 372 48.75 -9.62 7.28
CA GLY A 372 50.21 -9.57 7.30
C GLY A 372 50.91 -10.66 8.13
N SER A 373 50.16 -11.59 8.74
CA SER A 373 50.74 -12.79 9.34
C SER A 373 51.52 -13.62 8.31
N LYS A 374 52.57 -14.30 8.78
CA LYS A 374 53.42 -15.22 8.01
C LYS A 374 53.57 -16.58 8.69
N GLU A 375 52.76 -16.83 9.71
CA GLU A 375 52.77 -18.08 10.45
C GLU A 375 52.05 -19.17 9.64
N ALA A 376 52.46 -20.43 9.82
CA ALA A 376 51.78 -21.55 9.19
C ALA A 376 50.43 -21.78 9.89
N VAL A 377 49.35 -21.84 9.12
CA VAL A 377 48.05 -22.29 9.61
C VAL A 377 48.01 -23.82 9.64
N ASN A 378 47.46 -24.40 10.70
CA ASN A 378 47.33 -25.85 10.83
C ASN A 378 45.95 -26.36 10.35
N GLY A 379 45.77 -27.68 10.36
CA GLY A 379 44.51 -28.31 9.94
C GLY A 379 43.30 -27.95 10.80
N ASN A 380 43.47 -27.71 12.11
CA ASN A 380 42.38 -27.31 13.02
C ASN A 380 41.83 -25.92 12.63
N GLN A 381 42.71 -24.98 12.31
CA GLN A 381 42.31 -23.62 11.92
C GLN A 381 41.61 -23.56 10.55
N LEU A 382 42.08 -24.34 9.58
CA LEU A 382 41.41 -24.50 8.30
C LEU A 382 40.06 -25.18 8.47
N TRP A 383 39.97 -26.21 9.31
CA TRP A 383 38.73 -26.91 9.64
C TRP A 383 37.71 -25.99 10.33
N GLN A 384 38.11 -25.16 11.30
CA GLN A 384 37.24 -24.15 11.90
C GLN A 384 36.67 -23.17 10.86
N THR A 385 37.50 -22.77 9.88
CA THR A 385 37.05 -21.92 8.76
C THR A 385 36.06 -22.67 7.86
N GLN A 386 36.30 -23.96 7.59
CA GLN A 386 35.39 -24.83 6.85
C GLN A 386 34.03 -24.95 7.57
N GLN A 387 34.00 -25.19 8.89
CA GLN A 387 32.74 -25.23 9.64
C GLN A 387 31.97 -23.91 9.59
N GLN A 388 32.66 -22.76 9.56
CA GLN A 388 32.00 -21.46 9.36
C GLN A 388 31.39 -21.33 7.96
N VAL A 389 32.05 -21.86 6.93
CA VAL A 389 31.52 -21.88 5.56
C VAL A 389 30.33 -22.84 5.44
N GLU A 390 30.39 -24.02 6.03
CA GLU A 390 29.28 -24.99 6.08
C GLU A 390 28.05 -24.40 6.80
N ASN A 391 28.25 -23.75 7.95
CA ASN A 391 27.16 -23.07 8.68
C ASN A 391 26.54 -21.91 7.86
N LEU A 392 27.34 -21.19 7.05
CA LEU A 392 26.81 -20.17 6.14
C LEU A 392 26.05 -20.78 4.96
N ASP A 393 26.48 -21.95 4.49
CA ASP A 393 25.82 -22.68 3.41
C ASP A 393 24.47 -23.25 3.86
N GLU A 394 24.31 -23.67 5.11
CA GLU A 394 23.01 -24.08 5.68
C GLU A 394 22.00 -22.92 5.80
N LEU A 395 22.48 -21.69 6.05
CA LEU A 395 21.64 -20.50 6.22
C LEU A 395 21.33 -19.75 4.91
N ALA A 396 22.01 -20.09 3.82
CA ALA A 396 21.88 -19.39 2.54
C ALA A 396 20.63 -19.81 1.76
N VAL A 397 19.89 -18.83 1.23
CA VAL A 397 18.89 -19.07 0.17
C VAL A 397 19.64 -19.38 -1.13
N LYS A 398 19.35 -20.55 -1.71
CA LYS A 398 20.01 -21.06 -2.92
C LYS A 398 19.01 -21.17 -4.08
N TYR A 399 19.54 -21.20 -5.29
CA TYR A 399 18.80 -21.72 -6.44
C TYR A 399 18.77 -23.25 -6.38
N ASP A 400 17.69 -23.84 -6.85
CA ASP A 400 17.49 -25.29 -6.82
C ASP A 400 18.50 -26.04 -7.70
N ASP A 401 19.00 -25.38 -8.75
CA ASP A 401 20.00 -25.89 -9.67
C ASP A 401 20.93 -24.79 -10.23
N ALA A 402 21.87 -25.20 -11.08
CA ALA A 402 22.82 -24.30 -11.75
C ALA A 402 22.17 -23.40 -12.84
N ASN A 403 20.94 -23.70 -13.29
CA ASN A 403 20.22 -22.91 -14.29
C ASN A 403 19.59 -21.65 -13.68
N LYS A 404 19.38 -21.62 -12.35
CA LYS A 404 18.88 -20.47 -11.58
C LYS A 404 17.46 -20.01 -11.96
N ASN A 405 16.65 -20.93 -12.49
CA ASN A 405 15.26 -20.65 -12.87
C ASN A 405 14.28 -20.73 -11.68
N GLN A 406 14.69 -21.32 -10.56
CA GLN A 406 13.84 -21.58 -9.40
C GLN A 406 14.61 -21.42 -8.08
N VAL A 407 13.89 -20.94 -7.06
CA VAL A 407 14.30 -20.92 -5.65
C VAL A 407 13.13 -21.52 -4.86
N THR A 408 13.31 -22.73 -4.34
CA THR A 408 12.34 -23.39 -3.46
C THR A 408 12.62 -23.01 -2.01
N LEU A 409 11.74 -22.18 -1.44
CA LEU A 409 11.85 -21.72 -0.07
C LEU A 409 11.15 -22.69 0.89
N ALA A 410 11.94 -23.51 1.58
CA ALA A 410 11.47 -24.42 2.62
C ALA A 410 12.20 -24.17 3.96
N ASN A 411 11.50 -24.36 5.07
CA ASN A 411 12.13 -24.47 6.39
C ASN A 411 12.71 -25.88 6.62
N SER A 412 13.33 -26.12 7.78
CA SER A 412 13.90 -27.42 8.17
C SER A 412 12.90 -28.59 8.25
N GLU A 413 11.59 -28.30 8.19
CA GLU A 413 10.50 -29.28 8.22
C GLU A 413 9.81 -29.44 6.84
N GLY A 414 10.32 -28.77 5.80
CA GLY A 414 9.71 -28.73 4.46
C GLY A 414 8.52 -27.76 4.33
N GLY A 415 8.22 -26.99 5.37
CA GLY A 415 7.14 -26.00 5.40
C GLY A 415 7.48 -24.68 4.70
N PRO A 416 6.48 -23.88 4.30
CA PRO A 416 6.67 -22.65 3.53
C PRO A 416 7.35 -21.54 4.34
N VAL A 417 8.21 -20.76 3.69
CA VAL A 417 8.92 -19.62 4.28
C VAL A 417 8.19 -18.31 3.99
N LYS A 418 8.07 -17.45 5.01
CA LYS A 418 7.57 -16.07 4.83
C LYS A 418 8.67 -15.17 4.28
N VAL A 419 8.49 -14.66 3.05
CA VAL A 419 9.29 -13.56 2.51
C VAL A 419 8.70 -12.24 2.99
N THR A 420 9.52 -11.36 3.56
CA THR A 420 9.12 -10.05 4.11
C THR A 420 10.17 -8.98 3.77
N GLY A 421 9.82 -7.70 3.90
CA GLY A 421 10.66 -6.60 3.42
C GLY A 421 10.67 -6.44 1.89
N VAL A 422 9.73 -7.10 1.21
CA VAL A 422 9.49 -6.93 -0.24
C VAL A 422 8.90 -5.55 -0.46
N ALA A 423 9.63 -4.67 -1.16
CA ALA A 423 9.13 -3.38 -1.61
C ALA A 423 7.92 -3.55 -2.56
N ASP A 424 7.17 -2.48 -2.82
CA ASP A 424 6.09 -2.52 -3.82
C ASP A 424 6.70 -2.82 -5.19
N GLY A 425 6.33 -3.95 -5.80
CA GLY A 425 6.76 -4.31 -7.16
C GLY A 425 6.00 -3.53 -8.23
N ASP A 426 6.60 -3.27 -9.39
CA ASP A 426 5.93 -2.49 -10.43
C ASP A 426 4.67 -3.20 -10.96
N ILE A 427 3.48 -2.62 -10.75
CA ILE A 427 2.20 -3.15 -11.27
C ILE A 427 2.01 -2.68 -12.71
N ALA A 428 2.71 -3.33 -13.64
CA ALA A 428 2.69 -3.05 -15.06
C ALA A 428 2.57 -4.33 -15.91
N GLU A 429 2.08 -4.21 -17.16
CA GLU A 429 2.02 -5.32 -18.10
C GLU A 429 3.43 -5.87 -18.38
N GLY A 430 3.63 -7.18 -18.14
CA GLY A 430 4.92 -7.84 -18.32
C GLY A 430 5.92 -7.63 -17.18
N SER A 431 5.52 -7.01 -16.06
CA SER A 431 6.37 -6.95 -14.85
C SER A 431 6.68 -8.35 -14.30
N THR A 432 7.90 -8.52 -13.79
CA THR A 432 8.39 -9.74 -13.13
C THR A 432 8.70 -9.52 -11.65
N ASP A 433 8.32 -8.38 -11.10
CA ASP A 433 8.56 -8.05 -9.69
C ASP A 433 7.64 -8.85 -8.78
N ALA A 434 8.12 -9.17 -7.58
CA ALA A 434 7.30 -9.79 -6.55
C ALA A 434 6.34 -8.76 -5.95
N VAL A 435 5.03 -9.02 -6.04
CA VAL A 435 4.01 -8.20 -5.36
C VAL A 435 3.93 -8.54 -3.88
N ASN A 436 3.76 -7.52 -3.04
CA ASN A 436 3.65 -7.71 -1.59
C ASN A 436 2.18 -7.70 -1.11
N GLY A 437 2.00 -7.97 0.20
CA GLY A 437 0.67 -8.05 0.81
C GLY A 437 -0.12 -6.73 0.82
N GLY A 438 0.54 -5.57 0.79
CA GLY A 438 -0.11 -4.26 0.71
C GLY A 438 -0.77 -4.05 -0.65
N GLN A 439 -0.05 -4.33 -1.73
CA GLN A 439 -0.53 -4.21 -3.11
C GLN A 439 -1.72 -5.14 -3.40
N LEU A 440 -1.66 -6.38 -2.89
CA LEU A 440 -2.80 -7.31 -2.97
C LEU A 440 -3.97 -6.85 -2.08
N TRP A 441 -3.70 -6.29 -0.90
CA TRP A 441 -4.74 -5.76 -0.02
C TRP A 441 -5.48 -4.58 -0.65
N GLU A 442 -4.79 -3.63 -1.29
CA GLU A 442 -5.44 -2.53 -2.04
C GLU A 442 -6.37 -3.06 -3.15
N THR A 443 -5.93 -4.10 -3.86
CA THR A 443 -6.76 -4.79 -4.85
C THR A 443 -8.00 -5.41 -4.19
N ASN A 444 -7.84 -6.07 -3.05
CA ASN A 444 -8.96 -6.68 -2.31
C ASN A 444 -9.92 -5.63 -1.72
N GLN A 445 -9.46 -4.43 -1.33
CA GLN A 445 -10.37 -3.33 -0.94
C GLN A 445 -11.26 -2.89 -2.12
N ARG A 446 -10.69 -2.85 -3.33
CA ARG A 446 -11.45 -2.53 -4.56
C ARG A 446 -12.42 -3.65 -4.94
N VAL A 447 -12.09 -4.91 -4.64
CA VAL A 447 -13.01 -6.05 -4.81
C VAL A 447 -14.15 -5.98 -3.79
N GLY A 448 -13.89 -5.73 -2.51
CA GLY A 448 -14.93 -5.58 -1.50
C GLY A 448 -15.93 -4.47 -1.84
N ALA A 449 -15.45 -3.30 -2.26
CA ALA A 449 -16.33 -2.21 -2.72
C ALA A 449 -17.17 -2.56 -3.97
N LEU A 450 -16.70 -3.49 -4.81
CA LEU A 450 -17.48 -4.04 -5.93
C LEU A 450 -18.51 -5.07 -5.45
N GLU A 451 -18.16 -5.91 -4.47
CA GLU A 451 -19.08 -6.86 -3.83
C GLU A 451 -20.25 -6.12 -3.15
N ASP A 452 -19.96 -5.08 -2.36
CA ASP A 452 -20.95 -4.18 -1.76
C ASP A 452 -21.87 -3.57 -2.84
N SER A 453 -21.28 -3.08 -3.94
CA SER A 453 -22.05 -2.50 -5.04
C SER A 453 -22.94 -3.52 -5.74
N VAL A 454 -22.55 -4.79 -5.81
CA VAL A 454 -23.34 -5.88 -6.40
C VAL A 454 -24.48 -6.27 -5.45
N GLU A 455 -24.25 -6.32 -4.14
CA GLU A 455 -25.31 -6.58 -3.15
C GLU A 455 -26.39 -5.49 -3.19
N ASN A 456 -26.00 -4.21 -3.23
CA ASN A 456 -26.94 -3.10 -3.37
C ASN A 456 -27.79 -3.23 -4.66
N ILE A 457 -27.17 -3.55 -5.80
CA ILE A 457 -27.89 -3.79 -7.07
C ILE A 457 -28.86 -4.98 -6.96
N GLN A 458 -28.51 -6.04 -6.22
CA GLN A 458 -29.41 -7.17 -5.98
C GLN A 458 -30.62 -6.77 -5.11
N GLY A 459 -30.41 -5.87 -4.13
CA GLY A 459 -31.47 -5.23 -3.36
C GLY A 459 -32.42 -4.42 -4.24
N ASP A 460 -31.89 -3.50 -5.05
CA ASP A 460 -32.66 -2.68 -5.99
C ASP A 460 -33.47 -3.54 -6.98
N ILE A 461 -32.86 -4.58 -7.56
CA ILE A 461 -33.56 -5.54 -8.45
C ILE A 461 -34.68 -6.28 -7.72
N THR A 462 -34.55 -6.54 -6.42
CA THR A 462 -35.58 -7.20 -5.62
C THR A 462 -36.75 -6.25 -5.33
N ASN A 463 -36.46 -5.00 -4.98
CA ASN A 463 -37.47 -3.95 -4.79
C ASN A 463 -38.25 -3.68 -6.08
N ILE A 464 -37.55 -3.49 -7.21
CA ILE A 464 -38.17 -3.28 -8.54
C ILE A 464 -39.08 -4.46 -8.93
N LYS A 465 -38.75 -5.71 -8.57
CA LYS A 465 -39.64 -6.85 -8.79
C LYS A 465 -40.90 -6.80 -7.92
N GLY A 466 -40.79 -6.30 -6.69
CA GLY A 466 -41.93 -5.99 -5.83
C GLY A 466 -42.84 -4.95 -6.48
N ASP A 467 -42.30 -3.77 -6.79
CA ASP A 467 -43.03 -2.68 -7.45
C ASP A 467 -43.72 -3.12 -8.74
N ILE A 468 -43.04 -3.89 -9.60
CA ILE A 468 -43.63 -4.45 -10.83
C ILE A 468 -44.79 -5.39 -10.53
N THR A 469 -44.70 -6.21 -9.47
CA THR A 469 -45.77 -7.12 -9.07
C THR A 469 -46.98 -6.33 -8.57
N GLU A 470 -46.78 -5.32 -7.72
CA GLU A 470 -47.85 -4.45 -7.23
C GLU A 470 -48.53 -3.67 -8.36
N LEU A 471 -47.75 -3.12 -9.30
CA LEU A 471 -48.27 -2.48 -10.51
C LEU A 471 -49.06 -3.45 -11.39
N GLN A 472 -48.62 -4.70 -11.52
CA GLN A 472 -49.36 -5.73 -12.26
C GLN A 472 -50.69 -6.11 -11.60
N GLU A 473 -50.77 -6.14 -10.26
CA GLU A 473 -52.05 -6.34 -9.57
C GLU A 473 -52.97 -5.11 -9.68
N SER A 474 -52.42 -3.89 -9.60
CA SER A 474 -53.17 -2.63 -9.79
C SER A 474 -53.72 -2.49 -11.22
N ASP A 475 -52.94 -2.90 -12.22
CA ASP A 475 -53.32 -2.92 -13.64
C ASP A 475 -54.48 -3.90 -13.94
N LYS A 476 -54.66 -4.98 -13.14
CA LYS A 476 -55.84 -5.86 -13.25
C LYS A 476 -57.13 -5.22 -12.78
N LEU A 477 -57.06 -4.26 -11.85
CA LEU A 477 -58.21 -3.54 -11.29
C LEU A 477 -58.57 -2.29 -12.10
N SER A 478 -57.72 -1.89 -13.05
CA SER A 478 -57.90 -0.71 -13.89
C SER A 478 -58.87 -0.97 -15.04
N VAL A 479 -59.75 -0.01 -15.34
CA VAL A 479 -60.61 -0.06 -16.52
C VAL A 479 -59.76 0.06 -17.78
N LYS A 480 -59.90 -0.89 -18.71
CA LYS A 480 -59.12 -0.95 -19.95
C LYS A 480 -59.99 -0.70 -21.18
N TYR A 481 -59.37 -0.17 -22.21
CA TYR A 481 -59.94 -0.14 -23.56
C TYR A 481 -59.67 -1.47 -24.26
N ASP A 482 -60.61 -1.92 -25.08
CA ASP A 482 -60.49 -3.16 -25.86
C ASP A 482 -59.39 -3.10 -26.93
N GLY A 483 -58.96 -1.89 -27.32
CA GLY A 483 -57.90 -1.67 -28.30
C GLY A 483 -57.49 -0.20 -28.41
N ASP A 484 -56.47 0.07 -29.23
CA ASP A 484 -55.79 1.37 -29.34
C ASP A 484 -56.69 2.54 -29.80
N ALA A 485 -57.82 2.23 -30.44
CA ALA A 485 -58.82 3.23 -30.86
C ALA A 485 -59.56 3.89 -29.67
N LYS A 486 -59.58 3.23 -28.50
CA LYS A 486 -60.25 3.69 -27.26
C LYS A 486 -61.74 3.98 -27.40
N ASP A 487 -62.37 3.35 -28.40
CA ASP A 487 -63.79 3.44 -28.73
C ASP A 487 -64.68 2.47 -27.95
N LYS A 488 -64.08 1.46 -27.31
CA LYS A 488 -64.78 0.42 -26.54
C LYS A 488 -64.08 0.08 -25.22
N ILE A 489 -64.91 -0.12 -24.19
CA ILE A 489 -64.55 -0.67 -22.88
C ILE A 489 -65.45 -1.87 -22.62
N THR A 490 -64.88 -3.06 -22.41
CA THR A 490 -65.61 -4.25 -21.96
C THR A 490 -65.39 -4.49 -20.47
N LEU A 491 -66.45 -4.38 -19.67
CA LEU A 491 -66.41 -4.75 -18.26
C LEU A 491 -66.63 -6.27 -18.12
N ALA A 492 -65.52 -7.01 -18.00
CA ALA A 492 -65.48 -8.46 -18.21
C ALA A 492 -65.87 -9.34 -17.00
N GLY A 493 -66.70 -8.83 -16.08
CA GLY A 493 -67.28 -9.67 -15.02
C GLY A 493 -68.17 -10.78 -15.60
N SER A 494 -68.17 -11.96 -14.98
CA SER A 494 -68.87 -13.16 -15.50
C SER A 494 -70.36 -12.95 -15.76
N ASP A 495 -70.99 -12.14 -14.91
CA ASP A 495 -72.42 -11.82 -14.93
C ASP A 495 -72.65 -10.34 -15.29
N GLY A 496 -71.66 -9.72 -15.95
CA GLY A 496 -71.56 -8.27 -16.14
C GLY A 496 -70.85 -7.57 -14.98
N THR A 497 -70.94 -6.24 -14.94
CA THR A 497 -70.33 -5.42 -13.88
C THR A 497 -71.22 -4.23 -13.57
N THR A 498 -71.59 -4.06 -12.30
CA THR A 498 -72.33 -2.89 -11.83
C THR A 498 -71.44 -1.65 -11.93
N ILE A 499 -71.95 -0.58 -12.53
CA ILE A 499 -71.34 0.75 -12.47
C ILE A 499 -72.19 1.57 -11.51
N ASP A 500 -71.71 1.77 -10.28
CA ASP A 500 -72.37 2.61 -9.29
C ASP A 500 -71.66 3.98 -9.16
N ASN A 501 -72.16 4.83 -8.25
CA ASN A 501 -71.70 6.22 -8.08
C ASN A 501 -71.68 7.06 -9.38
N VAL A 502 -72.44 6.66 -10.42
CA VAL A 502 -72.64 7.42 -11.65
C VAL A 502 -73.48 8.65 -11.31
N LYS A 503 -72.85 9.82 -11.36
CA LYS A 503 -73.54 11.12 -11.25
C LYS A 503 -74.61 11.21 -12.34
N ALA A 504 -75.74 11.86 -12.05
CA ALA A 504 -76.76 12.11 -13.06
C ALA A 504 -76.15 12.87 -14.24
N GLY A 505 -76.18 12.26 -15.42
CA GLY A 505 -75.58 12.80 -16.63
C GLY A 505 -76.39 13.96 -17.20
N ASN A 506 -75.76 14.91 -17.86
CA ASN A 506 -76.48 15.99 -18.52
C ASN A 506 -77.40 15.44 -19.62
N LEU A 507 -78.68 15.83 -19.63
CA LEU A 507 -79.66 15.39 -20.63
C LEU A 507 -79.79 16.46 -21.73
N ALA A 508 -78.95 16.34 -22.75
CA ALA A 508 -78.90 17.23 -23.92
C ALA A 508 -78.74 16.43 -25.22
N GLU A 509 -79.06 17.04 -26.37
CA GLU A 509 -79.07 16.39 -27.70
C GLU A 509 -77.72 15.75 -28.10
N ASP A 510 -76.62 16.37 -27.68
CA ASP A 510 -75.23 15.97 -27.97
C ASP A 510 -74.51 15.34 -26.78
N SER A 511 -75.23 14.99 -25.71
CA SER A 511 -74.64 14.41 -24.50
C SER A 511 -74.11 13.00 -24.73
N THR A 512 -72.85 12.79 -24.35
CA THR A 512 -72.20 11.46 -24.30
C THR A 512 -72.03 10.95 -22.87
N GLU A 513 -72.74 11.55 -21.90
CA GLU A 513 -72.69 11.15 -20.49
C GLU A 513 -73.58 9.92 -20.21
N ALA A 514 -73.18 9.09 -19.25
CA ALA A 514 -73.98 7.95 -18.84
C ALA A 514 -75.22 8.40 -18.04
N VAL A 515 -76.40 7.92 -18.42
CA VAL A 515 -77.62 8.10 -17.61
C VAL A 515 -77.58 7.20 -16.38
N ASN A 516 -77.94 7.74 -15.22
CA ASN A 516 -77.96 6.98 -13.98
C ASN A 516 -79.37 6.49 -13.59
N GLY A 517 -79.44 5.65 -12.56
CA GLY A 517 -80.70 5.05 -12.11
C GLY A 517 -81.79 6.07 -11.72
N SER A 518 -81.42 7.21 -11.11
CA SER A 518 -82.40 8.24 -10.72
C SER A 518 -83.08 8.91 -11.92
N GLN A 519 -82.38 9.12 -13.03
CA GLN A 519 -82.93 9.78 -14.22
C GLN A 519 -83.90 8.88 -14.99
N LEU A 520 -83.55 7.60 -15.12
CA LEU A 520 -84.45 6.61 -15.70
C LEU A 520 -85.67 6.37 -14.78
N TYR A 521 -85.47 6.39 -13.46
CA TYR A 521 -86.56 6.32 -12.50
C TYR A 521 -87.53 7.51 -12.62
N GLU A 522 -87.04 8.74 -12.65
CA GLU A 522 -87.87 9.94 -12.88
C GLU A 522 -88.65 9.87 -14.21
N THR A 523 -87.99 9.42 -15.28
CA THR A 523 -88.64 9.19 -16.57
C THR A 523 -89.78 8.15 -16.46
N ASN A 524 -89.54 7.04 -15.75
CA ASN A 524 -90.56 6.01 -15.53
C ASN A 524 -91.74 6.51 -14.69
N GLN A 525 -91.49 7.37 -13.69
CA GLN A 525 -92.56 8.00 -12.91
C GLN A 525 -93.43 8.92 -13.79
N ASN A 526 -92.82 9.68 -14.70
CA ASN A 526 -93.55 10.52 -15.67
C ASN A 526 -94.36 9.66 -16.68
N VAL A 527 -93.83 8.52 -17.12
CA VAL A 527 -94.56 7.56 -17.97
C VAL A 527 -95.76 6.95 -17.22
N GLU A 528 -95.60 6.61 -15.94
CA GLU A 528 -96.69 6.08 -15.11
C GLU A 528 -97.76 7.15 -14.82
N GLN A 529 -97.37 8.41 -14.60
CA GLN A 529 -98.32 9.51 -14.47
C GLN A 529 -99.10 9.72 -15.78
N ASN A 530 -98.43 9.75 -16.93
CA ASN A 530 -99.10 9.81 -18.24
C ASN A 530 -100.09 8.64 -18.43
N ARG A 531 -99.75 7.43 -17.96
CA ARG A 531 -100.63 6.26 -18.00
C ARG A 531 -101.89 6.44 -17.13
N LEU A 532 -101.77 7.08 -15.97
CA LEU A 532 -102.88 7.45 -15.10
C LEU A 532 -103.73 8.56 -15.74
N ASP A 533 -103.12 9.64 -16.21
CA ASP A 533 -103.80 10.78 -16.84
C ASP A 533 -104.60 10.34 -18.09
N ILE A 534 -104.10 9.38 -18.87
CA ILE A 534 -104.84 8.80 -20.00
C ILE A 534 -106.06 7.99 -19.54
N ALA A 535 -105.97 7.26 -18.42
CA ALA A 535 -107.10 6.51 -17.87
C ALA A 535 -108.18 7.44 -17.28
N ASP A 536 -107.77 8.53 -16.63
CA ASP A 536 -108.67 9.56 -16.12
C ASP A 536 -109.31 10.34 -17.27
N ASN A 537 -108.56 10.73 -18.29
CA ASN A 537 -109.10 11.34 -19.51
C ASN A 537 -110.13 10.43 -20.20
N LYS A 538 -109.87 9.12 -20.29
CA LYS A 538 -110.85 8.15 -20.80
C LYS A 538 -112.15 8.18 -19.97
N THR A 539 -112.04 8.20 -18.65
CA THR A 539 -113.18 8.24 -17.73
C THR A 539 -113.95 9.56 -17.82
N ASN A 540 -113.24 10.69 -17.91
CA ASN A 540 -113.81 12.03 -18.06
C ASN A 540 -114.56 12.19 -19.40
N ILE A 541 -113.96 11.73 -20.51
CA ILE A 541 -114.59 11.72 -21.84
C ILE A 541 -115.87 10.88 -21.80
N LYS A 542 -115.83 9.68 -21.19
CA LYS A 542 -117.02 8.85 -21.03
C LYS A 542 -118.11 9.56 -20.22
N THR A 543 -117.75 10.16 -19.10
CA THR A 543 -118.69 10.85 -18.18
C THR A 543 -119.34 12.07 -18.84
N LEU A 544 -118.56 12.84 -19.61
CA LEU A 544 -119.05 13.96 -20.41
C LEU A 544 -119.99 13.48 -21.53
N GLY A 545 -119.64 12.37 -22.20
CA GLY A 545 -120.48 11.72 -23.20
C GLY A 545 -121.82 11.28 -22.62
N ASP A 546 -121.80 10.53 -21.52
CA ASP A 546 -123.00 10.05 -20.81
C ASP A 546 -123.89 11.23 -20.34
N SER A 547 -123.28 12.28 -19.78
CA SER A 547 -123.99 13.47 -19.28
C SER A 547 -124.60 14.31 -20.41
N THR A 548 -123.90 14.44 -21.54
CA THR A 548 -124.40 15.15 -22.72
C THR A 548 -125.53 14.35 -23.38
N ALA A 549 -125.43 13.02 -23.46
CA ALA A 549 -126.51 12.16 -23.91
C ALA A 549 -127.75 12.29 -23.01
N ALA A 550 -127.58 12.27 -21.70
CA ALA A 550 -128.66 12.49 -20.73
C ALA A 550 -129.33 13.87 -20.88
N ALA A 551 -128.53 14.93 -21.12
CA ALA A 551 -129.02 16.29 -21.34
C ALA A 551 -129.81 16.46 -22.66
N LEU A 552 -129.49 15.67 -23.70
CA LEU A 552 -130.26 15.60 -24.95
C LEU A 552 -131.56 14.77 -24.79
N GLY A 553 -131.70 14.02 -23.70
CA GLY A 553 -132.92 13.30 -23.32
C GLY A 553 -132.82 11.79 -23.55
N SER A 554 -133.81 11.04 -23.06
CA SER A 554 -133.78 9.57 -22.98
C SER A 554 -133.75 8.80 -24.31
N GLY A 555 -133.72 9.50 -25.44
CA GLY A 555 -133.52 8.94 -26.78
C GLY A 555 -132.05 8.91 -27.23
N PHE A 556 -131.11 9.42 -26.43
CA PHE A 556 -129.68 9.52 -26.76
C PHE A 556 -128.81 8.65 -25.85
N SER A 557 -127.73 8.09 -26.41
CA SER A 557 -126.71 7.33 -25.70
C SER A 557 -125.30 7.63 -26.23
N TYR A 558 -124.29 7.42 -25.39
CA TYR A 558 -122.87 7.58 -25.74
C TYR A 558 -122.19 6.21 -25.91
N SER A 559 -121.30 6.08 -26.91
CA SER A 559 -120.40 4.93 -27.05
C SER A 559 -118.94 5.36 -27.16
N GLU A 560 -118.04 4.58 -26.55
CA GLU A 560 -116.58 4.87 -26.55
C GLU A 560 -115.94 4.81 -27.94
N GLU A 561 -116.61 4.21 -28.93
CA GLU A 561 -116.10 4.03 -30.30
C GLU A 561 -116.78 4.95 -31.34
N GLY A 562 -117.89 5.63 -30.98
CA GLY A 562 -118.75 6.33 -31.96
C GLY A 562 -119.37 7.66 -31.50
N GLY A 563 -119.17 8.09 -30.25
CA GLY A 563 -119.73 9.35 -29.75
C GLY A 563 -121.20 9.23 -29.33
N ILE A 564 -121.94 10.33 -29.39
CA ILE A 564 -123.34 10.40 -28.95
C ILE A 564 -124.28 10.18 -30.15
N SER A 565 -125.26 9.29 -29.99
CA SER A 565 -126.26 8.97 -31.02
C SER A 565 -127.66 8.88 -30.43
N GLY A 566 -128.71 9.26 -31.18
CA GLY A 566 -130.09 9.24 -30.71
C GLY A 566 -131.05 10.12 -31.52
N GLU A 567 -132.35 10.09 -31.15
CA GLU A 567 -133.42 10.86 -31.78
C GLU A 567 -134.33 11.55 -30.75
N PHE A 568 -134.73 12.80 -31.02
CA PHE A 568 -135.65 13.56 -30.14
C PHE A 568 -137.11 13.09 -30.30
N THR A 569 -137.76 12.72 -29.19
CA THR A 569 -139.17 12.27 -29.16
C THR A 569 -140.00 13.14 -28.21
N ALA A 570 -141.22 13.52 -28.60
CA ALA A 570 -142.13 14.33 -27.78
C ALA A 570 -143.55 13.72 -27.70
N ASN A 571 -144.15 13.67 -26.50
CA ASN A 571 -145.55 13.27 -26.29
C ASN A 571 -146.15 13.99 -25.05
N PRO A 572 -147.47 14.33 -24.99
CA PRO A 572 -147.96 15.39 -24.09
C PRO A 572 -148.84 14.96 -22.90
N GLY A 573 -148.86 15.82 -21.85
CA GLY A 573 -149.79 15.81 -20.70
C GLY A 573 -149.04 15.70 -19.36
N THR A 574 -149.21 16.57 -18.35
CA THR A 574 -150.25 17.58 -18.04
C THR A 574 -149.65 18.86 -17.39
N ALA A 575 -150.42 19.97 -17.43
CA ALA A 575 -150.30 21.25 -16.69
C ALA A 575 -148.91 21.90 -16.43
N ARG A 576 -148.76 23.16 -16.88
CA ARG A 576 -147.57 24.03 -16.70
C ARG A 576 -147.98 25.38 -16.12
N ALA A 577 -147.09 26.05 -15.37
CA ALA A 577 -147.11 27.51 -15.23
C ALA A 577 -146.89 28.17 -16.61
N LYS A 578 -147.47 29.35 -16.85
CA LYS A 578 -147.59 29.89 -18.23
C LYS A 578 -147.37 31.40 -18.38
N SER A 579 -147.03 32.14 -17.33
CA SER A 579 -146.68 33.57 -17.46
C SER A 579 -145.50 34.01 -16.60
N TYR A 580 -144.84 35.10 -17.03
CA TYR A 580 -143.79 35.80 -16.28
C TYR A 580 -144.27 36.28 -14.89
N THR A 581 -145.55 36.61 -14.76
CA THR A 581 -146.20 37.01 -13.50
C THR A 581 -146.18 35.89 -12.46
N ASP A 582 -146.27 34.62 -12.91
CA ASP A 582 -146.30 33.44 -12.03
C ASP A 582 -144.93 33.21 -11.34
N LEU A 583 -143.83 33.67 -11.96
CA LEU A 583 -142.49 33.65 -11.39
C LEU A 583 -142.24 34.80 -10.41
N GLN A 584 -142.96 35.92 -10.56
CA GLN A 584 -142.73 37.12 -9.75
C GLN A 584 -143.24 36.94 -8.31
N SER A 585 -144.40 36.28 -8.12
CA SER A 585 -144.91 35.96 -6.78
C SER A 585 -144.02 34.96 -6.02
N ALA A 586 -143.47 33.96 -6.70
CA ALA A 586 -142.58 32.96 -6.08
C ALA A 586 -141.25 33.54 -5.58
N VAL A 587 -140.84 34.71 -6.08
CA VAL A 587 -139.62 35.42 -5.64
C VAL A 587 -139.90 36.34 -4.44
N THR A 588 -141.10 36.91 -4.32
CA THR A 588 -141.48 37.77 -3.19
C THR A 588 -141.55 36.98 -1.88
N ASP A 589 -142.13 35.78 -1.90
CA ASP A 589 -142.30 34.94 -0.70
C ASP A 589 -140.95 34.41 -0.14
N ALA A 590 -139.86 34.48 -0.91
CA ALA A 590 -138.52 34.06 -0.50
C ALA A 590 -137.69 35.16 0.19
N LEU A 591 -138.17 36.40 0.24
CA LEU A 591 -137.38 37.58 0.64
C LEU A 591 -137.60 38.06 2.11
N GLU A 592 -138.53 37.45 2.87
CA GLU A 592 -138.96 37.95 4.19
C GLU A 592 -138.54 37.11 5.43
N ALA A 593 -137.65 36.11 5.29
CA ALA A 593 -137.24 35.24 6.41
C ALA A 593 -135.98 35.73 7.18
N GLN A 594 -136.09 35.97 8.49
CA GLN A 594 -134.98 36.40 9.37
C GLN A 594 -134.22 35.23 10.05
N TRP A 595 -132.96 35.48 10.44
CA TRP A 595 -132.03 34.51 11.05
C TRP A 595 -131.44 35.06 12.37
N THR A 596 -131.04 34.18 13.29
CA THR A 596 -130.37 34.51 14.58
C THR A 596 -128.93 34.00 14.64
N LEU A 597 -128.10 34.60 15.50
CA LEU A 597 -126.71 34.19 15.73
C LEU A 597 -126.40 34.10 17.23
N GLY A 598 -125.77 32.99 17.65
CA GLY A 598 -125.34 32.75 19.04
C GLY A 598 -123.82 32.92 19.24
N VAL A 599 -123.41 33.68 20.25
CA VAL A 599 -121.99 33.81 20.66
C VAL A 599 -121.88 33.62 22.18
N ASN A 600 -120.99 32.75 22.64
CA ASN A 600 -120.79 32.40 24.06
C ASN A 600 -122.09 32.09 24.84
N GLY A 601 -123.08 31.48 24.19
CA GLY A 601 -124.34 31.05 24.83
C GLY A 601 -125.44 32.11 24.94
N GLN A 602 -125.31 33.25 24.25
CA GLN A 602 -126.38 34.25 24.11
C GLN A 602 -126.74 34.40 22.61
N GLU A 603 -128.04 34.38 22.29
CA GLU A 603 -128.56 34.57 20.93
C GLU A 603 -128.95 36.02 20.66
N THR A 604 -128.60 36.53 19.47
CA THR A 604 -128.98 37.85 18.97
C THR A 604 -129.60 37.70 17.57
N GLY A 605 -130.75 38.33 17.32
CA GLY A 605 -131.35 38.40 15.98
C GLY A 605 -130.61 39.40 15.09
N ILE A 606 -130.41 39.05 13.81
CA ILE A 606 -129.77 39.93 12.83
C ILE A 606 -130.82 40.41 11.84
N GLY A 607 -131.13 41.71 11.89
CA GLY A 607 -132.11 42.36 11.02
C GLY A 607 -131.51 42.82 9.69
N ASN A 608 -132.39 43.22 8.78
CA ASN A 608 -131.98 43.78 7.48
C ASN A 608 -131.37 45.18 7.67
N GLY A 609 -130.03 45.25 7.70
CA GLY A 609 -129.25 46.47 7.90
C GLY A 609 -128.13 46.36 8.94
N ASP A 610 -128.12 45.30 9.77
CA ASP A 610 -127.12 45.11 10.82
C ASP A 610 -125.75 44.66 10.27
N LYS A 611 -124.66 45.00 10.97
CA LYS A 611 -123.30 44.56 10.63
C LYS A 611 -122.71 43.66 11.72
N PHE A 612 -122.59 42.38 11.42
CA PHE A 612 -121.74 41.44 12.16
C PHE A 612 -120.29 41.55 11.64
N ALA A 613 -119.31 41.67 12.53
CA ALA A 613 -117.90 41.82 12.15
C ALA A 613 -116.98 41.01 13.07
N VAL A 614 -116.23 40.09 12.49
CA VAL A 614 -115.14 39.34 13.12
C VAL A 614 -113.82 39.88 12.55
N LYS A 615 -112.80 40.05 13.40
CA LYS A 615 -111.47 40.50 13.01
C LYS A 615 -110.41 39.45 13.35
N ASP A 616 -109.41 39.38 12.50
CA ASP A 616 -108.16 38.67 12.70
C ASP A 616 -107.28 39.35 13.77
N GLY A 617 -106.21 38.67 14.18
CA GLY A 617 -105.25 39.18 15.16
C GLY A 617 -103.84 38.65 14.85
N SER A 618 -102.81 39.20 15.50
CA SER A 618 -101.40 39.00 15.09
C SER A 618 -100.94 37.55 14.90
N ASN A 619 -101.54 36.58 15.60
CA ASN A 619 -101.22 35.16 15.47
C ASN A 619 -102.34 34.30 14.84
N ILE A 620 -103.49 34.87 14.46
CA ILE A 620 -104.64 34.14 13.89
C ILE A 620 -105.17 34.90 12.65
N ASN A 621 -105.08 34.26 11.49
CA ASN A 621 -105.64 34.74 10.22
C ASN A 621 -107.04 34.14 10.00
N ILE A 622 -107.97 34.95 9.48
CA ILE A 622 -109.33 34.52 9.13
C ILE A 622 -109.55 34.82 7.65
N ARG A 623 -109.68 33.77 6.84
CA ARG A 623 -109.76 33.87 5.38
C ARG A 623 -111.10 33.34 4.87
N HIS A 624 -111.64 33.98 3.85
CA HIS A 624 -112.80 33.49 3.09
C HIS A 624 -112.29 32.72 1.87
N GLU A 625 -112.68 31.46 1.75
CA GLU A 625 -112.22 30.54 0.71
C GLU A 625 -113.13 30.55 -0.52
N ALA A 626 -112.65 30.00 -1.63
CA ALA A 626 -113.32 30.06 -2.93
C ALA A 626 -114.62 29.22 -3.02
N ASP A 627 -114.84 28.31 -2.08
CA ASP A 627 -116.05 27.50 -1.92
C ASP A 627 -117.12 28.14 -1.00
N GLY A 628 -116.80 29.29 -0.39
CA GLY A 628 -117.67 30.00 0.55
C GLY A 628 -117.45 29.67 2.03
N ALA A 629 -116.47 28.82 2.37
CA ALA A 629 -116.09 28.56 3.76
C ALA A 629 -115.25 29.71 4.35
N TYR A 630 -115.24 29.85 5.69
CA TYR A 630 -114.28 30.68 6.42
C TYR A 630 -113.28 29.80 7.17
N SER A 631 -111.99 29.94 6.86
CA SER A 631 -110.91 29.24 7.55
C SER A 631 -110.33 30.11 8.68
N PHE A 632 -110.05 29.47 9.83
CA PHE A 632 -109.43 30.10 11.01
C PHE A 632 -108.09 29.41 11.25
N ASN A 633 -107.01 30.05 10.80
CA ASN A 633 -105.67 29.46 10.80
C ASN A 633 -104.73 30.24 11.72
N VAL A 634 -103.81 29.55 12.38
CA VAL A 634 -102.64 30.21 12.96
C VAL A 634 -101.82 30.79 11.80
N VAL A 635 -101.32 32.02 11.93
CA VAL A 635 -100.43 32.61 10.91
C VAL A 635 -99.17 31.76 10.75
N ASP A 636 -98.55 31.80 9.56
CA ASP A 636 -97.38 30.95 9.26
C ASP A 636 -96.18 31.19 10.19
N ASN A 637 -96.07 32.39 10.78
CA ASN A 637 -94.93 32.80 11.60
C ASN A 637 -95.37 33.50 12.91
N PRO A 638 -96.01 32.78 13.85
CA PRO A 638 -96.65 33.36 15.03
C PRO A 638 -95.63 33.75 16.11
N GLU A 639 -95.74 34.96 16.66
CA GLU A 639 -94.84 35.42 17.73
C GLU A 639 -95.38 35.05 19.11
N PHE A 640 -94.61 34.25 19.86
CA PHE A 640 -94.91 33.85 21.24
C PHE A 640 -93.78 34.30 22.19
N LYS A 641 -94.15 34.95 23.31
CA LYS A 641 -93.17 35.39 24.33
C LYS A 641 -92.54 34.23 25.12
N SER A 642 -93.28 33.13 25.23
CA SER A 642 -92.80 31.82 25.64
C SER A 642 -93.70 30.76 25.03
N VAL A 643 -93.17 29.55 24.81
CA VAL A 643 -93.93 28.41 24.31
C VAL A 643 -93.80 27.29 25.32
N LYS A 644 -94.94 26.80 25.82
CA LYS A 644 -95.01 25.70 26.79
C LYS A 644 -95.75 24.52 26.20
N VAL A 645 -95.06 23.39 26.05
CA VAL A 645 -95.61 22.15 25.51
C VAL A 645 -95.45 21.06 26.57
N GLY A 646 -96.49 20.90 27.39
CA GLY A 646 -96.44 20.02 28.57
C GLY A 646 -95.38 20.48 29.56
N ASN A 647 -94.34 19.65 29.75
CA ASN A 647 -93.21 19.92 30.65
C ASN A 647 -92.04 20.66 29.96
N VAL A 648 -92.09 20.85 28.63
CA VAL A 648 -91.07 21.61 27.89
C VAL A 648 -91.41 23.10 27.94
N ASP A 649 -90.43 23.92 28.30
CA ASP A 649 -90.55 25.38 28.43
C ASP A 649 -89.46 26.05 27.58
N ILE A 650 -89.88 26.85 26.59
CA ILE A 650 -89.00 27.61 25.71
C ILE A 650 -89.24 29.09 25.98
N ASN A 651 -88.22 29.78 26.47
CA ASN A 651 -88.27 31.20 26.83
C ASN A 651 -86.90 31.87 26.66
N GLN A 652 -86.80 33.16 27.01
CA GLN A 652 -85.59 33.97 26.82
C GLN A 652 -84.34 33.45 27.56
N ASN A 653 -84.50 32.56 28.55
CA ASN A 653 -83.39 31.95 29.29
C ASN A 653 -82.94 30.59 28.70
N GLY A 654 -83.50 30.15 27.58
CA GLY A 654 -83.14 28.92 26.88
C GLY A 654 -84.26 27.88 26.81
N ILE A 655 -83.87 26.62 26.57
CA ILE A 655 -84.76 25.47 26.40
C ILE A 655 -84.65 24.59 27.65
N ASN A 656 -85.76 24.43 28.39
CA ASN A 656 -85.88 23.44 29.44
C ASN A 656 -86.72 22.25 28.94
N MET A 657 -86.08 21.08 28.77
CA MET A 657 -86.73 19.86 28.28
C MET A 657 -87.49 19.07 29.36
N GLY A 658 -87.56 19.56 30.60
CA GLY A 658 -88.31 18.90 31.68
C GLY A 658 -87.79 17.50 32.05
N GLY A 659 -86.52 17.21 31.77
CA GLY A 659 -85.89 15.90 31.96
C GLY A 659 -85.79 15.02 30.70
N GLY A 660 -86.36 15.46 29.56
CA GLY A 660 -86.18 14.80 28.26
C GLY A 660 -84.84 15.13 27.58
N GLY A 661 -84.38 14.25 26.68
CA GLY A 661 -83.21 14.50 25.84
C GLY A 661 -83.54 15.36 24.61
N ILE A 662 -82.54 16.07 24.09
CA ILE A 662 -82.61 16.78 22.80
C ILE A 662 -81.99 15.87 21.73
N THR A 663 -82.79 15.44 20.75
CA THR A 663 -82.35 14.60 19.63
C THR A 663 -82.33 15.40 18.32
N GLY A 664 -81.59 14.91 17.31
CA GLY A 664 -81.45 15.59 16.03
C GLY A 664 -80.38 16.71 15.98
N LEU A 665 -79.54 16.83 17.00
CA LEU A 665 -78.39 17.75 16.99
C LEU A 665 -77.32 17.30 15.97
N ARG A 666 -76.90 18.21 15.09
CA ARG A 666 -75.72 18.04 14.23
C ARG A 666 -74.45 18.26 15.06
N PRO A 667 -73.31 17.58 14.77
CA PRO A 667 -72.03 17.86 15.43
C PRO A 667 -71.66 19.35 15.36
N GLY A 668 -71.52 19.99 16.53
CA GLY A 668 -71.19 21.41 16.69
C GLY A 668 -69.70 21.70 16.51
N GLY A 669 -69.34 22.94 16.19
CA GLY A 669 -67.94 23.33 16.06
C GLY A 669 -67.17 23.26 17.38
N ILE A 670 -66.11 22.46 17.46
CA ILE A 670 -65.25 22.34 18.65
C ILE A 670 -64.06 23.30 18.51
N TYR A 671 -64.28 24.57 18.86
CA TYR A 671 -63.25 25.61 18.89
C TYR A 671 -63.57 26.67 19.95
N GLN A 672 -62.55 27.42 20.39
CA GLN A 672 -62.71 28.46 21.41
C GLN A 672 -63.61 29.59 20.87
N GLY A 673 -64.75 29.82 21.52
CA GLY A 673 -65.75 30.82 21.12
C GLY A 673 -66.97 30.26 20.37
N SER A 674 -67.01 28.95 20.09
CA SER A 674 -68.21 28.28 19.59
C SER A 674 -69.37 28.41 20.58
N SER A 675 -70.58 28.61 20.07
CA SER A 675 -71.85 28.59 20.82
C SER A 675 -72.74 27.40 20.43
N ASP A 676 -72.21 26.46 19.65
CA ASP A 676 -72.95 25.29 19.18
C ASP A 676 -73.16 24.28 20.31
N ALA A 677 -74.29 23.57 20.28
CA ALA A 677 -74.48 22.40 21.12
C ALA A 677 -73.59 21.24 20.61
N VAL A 678 -72.79 20.65 21.48
CA VAL A 678 -72.01 19.44 21.17
C VAL A 678 -72.87 18.18 21.29
N THR A 679 -72.63 17.20 20.42
CA THR A 679 -73.33 15.91 20.46
C THR A 679 -72.70 14.95 21.48
N GLY A 680 -73.44 13.90 21.86
CA GLY A 680 -72.95 12.84 22.73
C GLY A 680 -71.66 12.20 22.20
N ASP A 681 -71.60 11.90 20.89
CA ASP A 681 -70.42 11.32 20.24
C ASP A 681 -69.18 12.23 20.31
N GLN A 682 -69.37 13.56 20.22
CA GLN A 682 -68.27 14.52 20.34
C GLN A 682 -67.68 14.54 21.74
N LEU A 683 -68.53 14.46 22.78
CA LEU A 683 -68.08 14.36 24.17
C LEU A 683 -67.48 12.97 24.46
N TRP A 684 -68.04 11.91 23.90
CA TRP A 684 -67.56 10.53 24.06
C TRP A 684 -66.16 10.34 23.47
N ASN A 685 -65.90 10.87 22.27
CA ASN A 685 -64.58 10.83 21.65
C ASN A 685 -63.53 11.63 22.45
N ALA A 686 -63.93 12.73 23.09
CA ALA A 686 -63.05 13.47 24.00
C ALA A 686 -62.77 12.67 25.28
N TYR A 687 -63.78 12.00 25.85
CA TYR A 687 -63.63 11.14 27.02
C TYR A 687 -62.70 9.96 26.72
N LYS A 688 -62.90 9.27 25.59
CA LYS A 688 -62.05 8.18 25.11
C LYS A 688 -60.57 8.58 25.06
N ARG A 689 -60.27 9.71 24.40
CA ARG A 689 -58.91 10.24 24.31
C ARG A 689 -58.29 10.64 25.66
N MET A 690 -59.10 10.99 26.66
CA MET A 690 -58.61 11.26 28.02
C MET A 690 -58.34 9.98 28.81
N ASP A 691 -59.06 8.90 28.52
CA ASP A 691 -58.86 7.56 29.07
C ASP A 691 -57.55 6.97 28.52
N ASP A 692 -57.40 6.95 27.19
CA ASP A 692 -56.19 6.49 26.49
C ASP A 692 -54.95 7.27 26.97
N LEU A 693 -55.04 8.60 27.10
CA LEU A 693 -53.93 9.43 27.62
C LEU A 693 -53.61 9.18 29.10
N ASN A 694 -54.59 8.76 29.91
CA ASN A 694 -54.35 8.41 31.30
C ASN A 694 -53.62 7.05 31.40
N GLU A 695 -53.94 6.10 30.52
CA GLU A 695 -53.23 4.83 30.35
C GLU A 695 -51.76 5.08 29.92
N ASP A 696 -51.52 5.88 28.87
CA ASP A 696 -50.19 6.32 28.42
C ASP A 696 -49.32 6.87 29.58
N ILE A 697 -49.92 7.69 30.45
CA ILE A 697 -49.23 8.30 31.61
C ILE A 697 -48.86 7.24 32.65
N HIS A 698 -49.69 6.21 32.84
CA HIS A 698 -49.38 5.11 33.76
C HIS A 698 -48.22 4.26 33.22
N ILE A 699 -48.25 3.91 31.92
CA ILE A 699 -47.20 3.17 31.21
C ILE A 699 -45.85 3.90 31.27
N VAL A 700 -45.83 5.18 30.89
CA VAL A 700 -44.64 6.05 30.97
C VAL A 700 -44.09 6.14 32.40
N GLY A 701 -44.96 6.19 33.41
CA GLY A 701 -44.58 6.15 34.82
C GLY A 701 -43.90 4.83 35.22
N ALA A 702 -44.46 3.69 34.79
CA ALA A 702 -43.92 2.36 35.10
C ALA A 702 -42.56 2.13 34.41
N HIS A 703 -42.44 2.50 33.13
CA HIS A 703 -41.18 2.52 32.39
C HIS A 703 -40.11 3.37 33.07
N ALA A 704 -40.43 4.62 33.43
CA ALA A 704 -39.50 5.53 34.07
C ALA A 704 -39.01 4.98 35.42
N ALA A 705 -39.88 4.33 36.20
CA ALA A 705 -39.50 3.63 37.43
C ALA A 705 -38.58 2.43 37.17
N ALA A 706 -38.91 1.57 36.19
CA ALA A 706 -38.16 0.36 35.87
C ALA A 706 -36.75 0.70 35.35
N LEU A 707 -36.67 1.66 34.43
CA LEU A 707 -35.40 2.19 33.92
C LEU A 707 -34.58 2.84 35.04
N SER A 708 -35.20 3.62 35.94
CA SER A 708 -34.49 4.27 37.05
C SER A 708 -33.87 3.28 38.03
N ALA A 709 -34.44 2.08 38.19
CA ALA A 709 -33.89 1.01 39.02
C ALA A 709 -32.61 0.36 38.43
N LEU A 710 -32.28 0.62 37.16
CA LEU A 710 -31.02 0.18 36.55
C LEU A 710 -29.84 1.04 37.06
N HIS A 711 -29.00 0.44 37.91
CA HIS A 711 -27.81 1.07 38.48
C HIS A 711 -26.49 0.43 37.97
N PRO A 712 -25.43 1.23 37.72
CA PRO A 712 -24.10 0.70 37.43
C PRO A 712 -23.41 0.15 38.69
N VAL A 713 -22.61 -0.89 38.53
CA VAL A 713 -21.67 -1.37 39.56
C VAL A 713 -20.41 -0.48 39.60
N PRO A 714 -19.64 -0.47 40.70
CA PRO A 714 -18.38 0.28 40.77
C PRO A 714 -17.37 -0.14 39.68
N TYR A 715 -16.59 0.82 39.19
CA TYR A 715 -15.61 0.63 38.11
C TYR A 715 -14.65 -0.55 38.37
N ASN A 716 -14.73 -1.57 37.49
CA ASN A 716 -13.80 -2.69 37.42
C ASN A 716 -13.07 -2.66 36.06
N PRO A 717 -11.73 -2.45 36.01
CA PRO A 717 -11.00 -2.39 34.75
C PRO A 717 -10.94 -3.71 33.98
N TYR A 718 -11.30 -4.84 34.61
CA TYR A 718 -11.35 -6.16 33.96
C TYR A 718 -12.75 -6.53 33.44
N GLU A 719 -13.79 -5.84 33.94
CA GLU A 719 -15.19 -6.02 33.53
C GLU A 719 -15.80 -4.63 33.28
N PRO A 720 -15.36 -3.91 32.22
CA PRO A 720 -15.81 -2.54 31.97
C PRO A 720 -17.28 -2.48 31.54
N THR A 721 -17.87 -3.60 31.12
CA THR A 721 -19.29 -3.72 30.73
C THR A 721 -20.07 -4.47 31.81
N THR A 722 -21.25 -3.98 32.17
CA THR A 722 -22.15 -4.64 33.11
C THR A 722 -23.60 -4.61 32.60
N LEU A 723 -24.31 -5.72 32.80
CA LEU A 723 -25.75 -5.81 32.56
C LEU A 723 -26.51 -5.60 33.88
N ALA A 724 -27.58 -4.83 33.84
CA ALA A 724 -28.53 -4.70 34.93
C ALA A 724 -29.95 -5.01 34.44
N ALA A 725 -30.79 -5.50 35.35
CA ALA A 725 -32.23 -5.61 35.16
C ALA A 725 -32.94 -4.89 36.31
N GLY A 726 -34.08 -4.27 36.01
CA GLY A 726 -34.88 -3.49 36.94
C GLY A 726 -36.37 -3.77 36.74
N PHE A 727 -37.16 -3.53 37.77
CA PHE A 727 -38.61 -3.63 37.73
C PHE A 727 -39.20 -2.36 38.33
N GLY A 728 -40.26 -1.84 37.71
CA GLY A 728 -40.94 -0.63 38.13
C GLY A 728 -42.44 -0.79 37.99
N THR A 729 -43.18 -0.09 38.84
CA THR A 729 -44.64 -0.07 38.80
C THR A 729 -45.10 1.37 38.96
N TYR A 730 -46.20 1.73 38.33
CA TYR A 730 -46.84 3.02 38.54
C TYR A 730 -48.35 2.84 38.46
N ARG A 731 -49.02 3.06 39.61
CA ARG A 731 -50.43 2.72 39.82
C ARG A 731 -50.69 1.23 39.53
N ASP A 732 -51.43 0.93 38.48
CA ASP A 732 -51.87 -0.39 38.02
C ASP A 732 -50.97 -0.99 36.92
N GLU A 733 -50.01 -0.23 36.39
CA GLU A 733 -49.14 -0.66 35.30
C GLU A 733 -47.74 -1.10 35.78
N TYR A 734 -47.16 -2.10 35.10
CA TYR A 734 -45.91 -2.77 35.47
C TYR A 734 -44.90 -2.73 34.31
N SER A 735 -43.61 -2.58 34.60
CA SER A 735 -42.58 -2.62 33.57
C SER A 735 -41.30 -3.30 34.03
N VAL A 736 -40.70 -4.07 33.12
CA VAL A 736 -39.36 -4.68 33.27
C VAL A 736 -38.38 -3.91 32.40
N ALA A 737 -37.23 -3.56 32.96
CA ALA A 737 -36.14 -2.90 32.26
C ALA A 737 -34.88 -3.77 32.23
N VAL A 738 -34.11 -3.67 31.16
CA VAL A 738 -32.76 -4.22 31.01
C VAL A 738 -31.82 -3.13 30.48
N GLY A 739 -30.57 -3.13 30.93
CA GLY A 739 -29.61 -2.11 30.48
C GLY A 739 -28.17 -2.54 30.54
N VAL A 740 -27.37 -1.89 29.70
CA VAL A 740 -25.93 -2.08 29.57
C VAL A 740 -25.23 -0.81 30.05
N PHE A 741 -24.27 -0.98 30.93
CA PHE A 741 -23.37 0.06 31.42
C PHE A 741 -21.96 -0.25 30.92
N HIS A 742 -21.26 0.72 30.36
CA HIS A 742 -19.89 0.55 29.88
C HIS A 742 -18.99 1.71 30.32
N TYR A 743 -17.95 1.39 31.08
CA TYR A 743 -16.91 2.34 31.47
C TYR A 743 -15.83 2.44 30.39
N VAL A 744 -15.89 3.52 29.60
CA VAL A 744 -14.84 3.85 28.61
C VAL A 744 -13.54 4.22 29.32
N ARG A 745 -13.63 4.88 30.48
CA ARG A 745 -12.54 5.20 31.42
C ARG A 745 -13.09 5.26 32.85
N GLU A 746 -12.23 5.23 33.87
CA GLU A 746 -12.61 5.37 35.30
C GLU A 746 -13.55 6.57 35.57
N ASN A 747 -13.41 7.65 34.80
CA ASN A 747 -14.22 8.86 34.92
C ASN A 747 -15.28 9.06 33.82
N LEU A 748 -15.51 8.08 32.94
CA LEU A 748 -16.46 8.18 31.82
C LEU A 748 -17.25 6.88 31.64
N LEU A 749 -18.53 6.94 31.97
CA LEU A 749 -19.52 5.88 31.82
C LEU A 749 -20.47 6.23 30.66
N VAL A 750 -20.71 5.27 29.77
CA VAL A 750 -21.84 5.28 28.83
C VAL A 750 -22.85 4.25 29.30
N ASN A 751 -24.15 4.55 29.20
CA ASN A 751 -25.20 3.59 29.50
C ASN A 751 -26.31 3.64 28.46
N ALA A 752 -26.93 2.48 28.23
CA ALA A 752 -28.14 2.32 27.44
C ALA A 752 -29.09 1.36 28.17
N GLY A 753 -30.39 1.55 28.04
CA GLY A 753 -31.38 0.66 28.65
C GLY A 753 -32.70 0.72 27.90
N MET A 754 -33.46 -0.37 27.97
CA MET A 754 -34.77 -0.52 27.37
C MET A 754 -35.71 -1.13 28.41
N SER A 755 -36.97 -0.71 28.40
CA SER A 755 -38.03 -1.27 29.23
C SER A 755 -39.26 -1.60 28.42
N ILE A 756 -39.96 -2.66 28.83
CA ILE A 756 -41.23 -3.12 28.27
C ILE A 756 -42.31 -3.12 29.37
N ALA A 757 -43.53 -2.71 29.05
CA ALA A 757 -44.67 -2.66 29.97
C ALA A 757 -45.58 -3.89 29.82
N SER A 758 -46.66 -4.00 30.60
CA SER A 758 -47.54 -5.19 30.62
C SER A 758 -48.39 -5.31 29.35
N ASP A 759 -48.68 -4.18 28.72
CA ASP A 759 -49.43 -4.00 27.48
C ASP A 759 -48.60 -4.28 26.22
N GLY A 760 -47.27 -4.16 26.32
CA GLY A 760 -46.30 -4.39 25.25
C GLY A 760 -45.55 -3.15 24.78
N ASP A 761 -45.85 -1.96 25.33
CA ASP A 761 -45.19 -0.72 24.94
C ASP A 761 -43.72 -0.68 25.42
N VAL A 762 -42.89 0.12 24.75
CA VAL A 762 -41.43 0.13 24.96
C VAL A 762 -40.83 1.52 25.10
N MET A 763 -39.93 1.68 26.07
CA MET A 763 -39.17 2.91 26.29
C MET A 763 -37.67 2.64 26.31
N GLY A 764 -36.91 3.45 25.57
CA GLY A 764 -35.44 3.42 25.54
C GLY A 764 -34.81 4.61 26.25
N ARG A 765 -33.64 4.40 26.87
CA ARG A 765 -32.76 5.47 27.37
C ARG A 765 -31.32 5.26 26.88
N ALA A 766 -30.61 6.35 26.66
CA ALA A 766 -29.16 6.36 26.51
C ALA A 766 -28.59 7.58 27.24
N GLY A 767 -27.39 7.45 27.83
CA GLY A 767 -26.79 8.52 28.60
C GLY A 767 -25.28 8.38 28.77
N ILE A 768 -24.62 9.52 28.98
CA ILE A 768 -23.18 9.61 29.24
C ILE A 768 -23.00 10.32 30.58
N SER A 769 -22.22 9.73 31.48
CA SER A 769 -21.93 10.27 32.80
C SER A 769 -20.43 10.43 32.97
N PHE A 770 -20.00 11.63 33.37
CA PHE A 770 -18.60 11.96 33.62
C PHE A 770 -18.39 12.33 35.10
N ALA A 771 -17.35 11.76 35.72
CA ALA A 771 -17.00 12.05 37.11
C ALA A 771 -15.93 13.15 37.18
N VAL A 772 -16.14 14.17 38.03
CA VAL A 772 -15.24 15.33 38.18
C VAL A 772 -14.61 15.31 39.57
N GLY A 773 -13.34 14.89 39.66
CA GLY A 773 -12.61 14.80 40.93
C GLY A 773 -11.17 14.30 40.76
N LYS A 774 -10.34 14.44 41.80
CA LYS A 774 -8.91 14.06 41.77
C LYS A 774 -8.74 12.63 42.32
N GLY A 775 -8.40 11.68 41.44
CA GLY A 775 -8.43 10.23 41.72
C GLY A 775 -7.54 9.76 42.89
N GLY A 776 -8.08 8.82 43.68
CA GLY A 776 -7.43 8.28 44.88
C GLY A 776 -6.52 7.08 44.60
N LYS A 777 -5.21 7.27 44.78
CA LYS A 777 -4.13 6.25 44.92
C LYS A 777 -4.28 4.92 44.15
N LYS A 778 -3.52 4.81 43.06
CA LYS A 778 -3.17 3.54 42.38
C LYS A 778 -2.80 2.43 43.37
N LYS A 779 -3.38 1.24 43.20
CA LYS A 779 -2.92 -0.04 43.76
C LYS A 779 -2.25 -0.89 42.66
N PRO A 780 -1.41 -1.90 43.01
CA PRO A 780 -0.26 -2.24 42.18
C PRO A 780 -0.59 -3.07 40.94
N VAL A 781 0.30 -2.94 39.95
CA VAL A 781 0.30 -3.71 38.71
C VAL A 781 0.66 -5.16 39.02
N LEU A 782 -0.12 -6.12 38.49
CA LEU A 782 0.35 -7.48 38.26
C LEU A 782 0.57 -7.65 36.76
N ALA A 783 1.79 -8.01 36.37
CA ALA A 783 2.11 -8.26 34.97
C ALA A 783 1.87 -9.73 34.63
N ARG A 784 1.17 -10.01 33.53
CA ARG A 784 1.62 -10.94 32.48
C ARG A 784 0.67 -10.94 31.28
N ASP A 785 1.25 -10.54 30.17
CA ASP A 785 0.99 -11.03 28.82
C ASP A 785 0.25 -12.39 28.78
N LEU A 786 -0.90 -12.45 28.08
CA LEU A 786 -1.77 -13.64 28.02
C LEU A 786 -1.03 -14.89 27.50
N THR A 787 -0.01 -14.68 26.67
CA THR A 787 0.82 -15.72 26.05
C THR A 787 1.51 -16.62 27.08
N GLU A 788 1.86 -16.05 28.23
CA GLU A 788 2.66 -16.71 29.25
C GLU A 788 1.79 -17.44 30.31
N MET A 789 0.51 -17.08 30.46
CA MET A 789 -0.46 -17.90 31.23
C MET A 789 -0.83 -19.19 30.51
N GLN A 790 -0.95 -19.18 29.17
CA GLN A 790 -1.22 -20.40 28.40
C GLN A 790 -0.06 -21.41 28.53
N ARG A 791 1.19 -20.91 28.57
CA ARG A 791 2.37 -21.74 28.83
C ARG A 791 2.36 -22.37 30.22
N GLN A 792 2.02 -21.60 31.25
CA GLN A 792 1.91 -22.14 32.62
C GLN A 792 0.74 -23.10 32.81
N LEU A 793 -0.37 -22.94 32.08
CA LEU A 793 -1.47 -23.91 32.14
C LEU A 793 -1.06 -25.26 31.51
N ALA A 794 -0.28 -25.23 30.43
CA ALA A 794 0.31 -26.44 29.82
C ALA A 794 1.35 -27.10 30.74
N GLU A 795 2.26 -26.32 31.34
CA GLU A 795 3.24 -26.84 32.32
C GLU A 795 2.55 -27.45 33.57
N VAL A 796 1.46 -26.83 34.06
CA VAL A 796 0.66 -27.37 35.17
C VAL A 796 -0.10 -28.64 34.77
N GLN A 797 -0.59 -28.75 33.53
CA GLN A 797 -1.19 -29.99 33.02
C GLN A 797 -0.17 -31.12 32.88
N ILE A 798 1.05 -30.83 32.39
CA ILE A 798 2.15 -31.80 32.31
C ILE A 798 2.59 -32.23 33.73
N ALA A 799 2.72 -31.28 34.66
CA ALA A 799 3.06 -31.58 36.05
C ALA A 799 1.97 -32.41 36.76
N LEU A 800 0.69 -32.16 36.47
CA LEU A 800 -0.43 -32.98 36.96
C LEU A 800 -0.41 -34.39 36.36
N GLN A 801 -0.04 -34.53 35.09
CA GLN A 801 0.12 -35.83 34.44
C GLN A 801 1.27 -36.63 35.09
N GLN A 802 2.43 -36.00 35.29
CA GLN A 802 3.58 -36.60 35.98
C GLN A 802 3.29 -36.94 37.44
N LEU A 803 2.58 -36.08 38.19
CA LEU A 803 2.13 -36.38 39.55
C LEU A 803 1.12 -37.54 39.58
N LYS A 804 0.36 -37.77 38.50
CA LYS A 804 -0.55 -38.92 38.39
C LYS A 804 0.23 -40.21 38.15
N GLU A 805 1.20 -40.18 37.24
CA GLU A 805 2.11 -41.30 36.96
C GLU A 805 3.01 -41.63 38.17
N GLU A 806 3.52 -40.63 38.90
CA GLU A 806 4.23 -40.83 40.17
C GLU A 806 3.32 -41.43 41.25
N ASN A 807 2.05 -41.02 41.35
CA ASN A 807 1.12 -41.62 42.30
C ASN A 807 0.70 -43.05 41.92
N GLU A 808 0.58 -43.39 40.63
CA GLU A 808 0.38 -44.78 40.20
C GLU A 808 1.65 -45.63 40.44
N ALA A 809 2.84 -45.09 40.17
CA ALA A 809 4.10 -45.75 40.49
C ALA A 809 4.35 -45.91 42.01
N LEU A 810 3.86 -44.97 42.83
CA LEU A 810 3.89 -45.07 44.29
C LEU A 810 2.85 -46.08 44.81
N ARG A 811 1.64 -46.16 44.23
CA ARG A 811 0.67 -47.23 44.55
C ARG A 811 1.22 -48.61 44.19
N GLY A 812 1.83 -48.78 43.02
CA GLY A 812 2.47 -50.04 42.61
C GLY A 812 3.65 -50.46 43.50
N LYS A 813 4.33 -49.50 44.15
CA LYS A 813 5.37 -49.75 45.17
C LYS A 813 4.82 -49.95 46.58
N LEU A 814 3.56 -49.57 46.84
CA LEU A 814 2.86 -49.83 48.11
C LEU A 814 2.16 -51.19 48.12
N GLU A 815 1.81 -51.74 46.95
CA GLU A 815 1.19 -53.07 46.79
C GLU A 815 2.23 -54.23 46.64
N ASN A 816 3.53 -53.92 46.70
CA ASN A 816 4.64 -54.90 46.72
C ASN A 816 5.57 -54.75 47.94
N LYS A 817 4.97 -54.43 49.10
CA LYS A 817 5.57 -54.48 50.43
C LYS A 817 4.61 -55.12 51.42
#